data_AF-A0A9D7D3U4-F1
#
_entry.id   AF-A0A9D7D3U4-F1
#
_cell.length_a   1.000
_cell.length_b   1.000
_cell.length_c   1.000
_cell.angle_alpha   90.00
_cell.angle_beta   90.00
_cell.angle_gamma   90.00
#
_symmetry.space_group_name_H-M   'P 1'
#
loop_
_entity.id
_entity.type
_entity.pdbx_description
1 polymer ?
#
loop_
_entity_poly.entity_id
_entity_poly.type
_entity_poly.pdbx_seq_one_letter_code
_entity_poly.pdbx_strand_id
1 'polypeptide(L)'
;MRRVLRASLAAGLVMTPLLCGLLFATEDAEAQVRRRPSPRPPSAAPAPFDAGNALRTHVGIDRALILLRSTDADERLRGLERAAAIGGAEARIVLAQAVANVDASDPITGVARRDGRALLAATRGLASELMREAARERAEGVAPSLEGDGGLSVAGGRTLALMSALLPVLDPGPTRSRTDAVRVELFEMARGVAARALALSGDVRAVEALSKFAEERSPAGEAARSALLALAEGAGVATWLTATNASPWLIYLAGRCADYRALPILRPFVLSTAKPAMRAAAIVALAELNAAGVADVARSLLKDADPAVRTAATRALVRVGARDAAAVLAILLTDDVTAEEAVELSARADDVAVANALAERVKRSSAVATRRRALAALVHQSSDAAAAHLATFVSDVTLRNDAIGALGRSRAAAATGALEALLREPAMRRLAIRGLLLRSLVHGTGRERTLAAAASIASTGRATDRALTIQTYVALGAMRLEEALTETSAIVRTGAIMGALRHDDARTCRTLAEQLPRETDPTARTLLAAAFPCGPRGVTVPSSELWARARDGGADAPLAWLMLASRASDRDAVELEGALASGDSVIRSHVARGLSLGTREDTPGRLARALTYESDATTRLALVSALATFGWDTPSGREALGTALAWDPAPDVRERAERAMSGRPPLTPKEPRDVAWLSLATATGGSGGAGLATVLRSDGLALPIAFDEDGLALVPGLPPGAITLRLAPRVPLE
;
A
#
# COMPACT_ATOMS: atom_id res chain seq x y z
N MET A 1 50.54 -11.73 -29.61
CA MET A 1 51.22 -11.50 -30.91
C MET A 1 50.31 -10.69 -31.81
N ARG A 2 50.57 -9.38 -31.91
CA ARG A 2 50.89 -8.65 -33.16
C ARG A 2 50.00 -8.92 -34.40
N ARG A 3 49.18 -7.90 -34.69
CA ARG A 3 48.99 -7.19 -35.99
C ARG A 3 48.37 -8.02 -37.15
N VAL A 4 47.61 -7.49 -38.09
CA VAL A 4 47.85 -6.31 -38.93
C VAL A 4 46.52 -5.83 -39.57
N LEU A 5 46.41 -4.51 -39.69
CA LEU A 5 45.40 -3.68 -40.36
C LEU A 5 45.52 -3.68 -41.90
N ARG A 6 44.45 -3.19 -42.56
CA ARG A 6 44.36 -2.43 -43.84
C ARG A 6 43.61 -3.19 -44.93
N ALA A 7 42.88 -2.57 -45.85
CA ALA A 7 42.28 -1.25 -46.10
C ALA A 7 41.85 -1.31 -47.57
N SER A 8 40.79 -0.61 -47.99
CA SER A 8 40.69 -0.06 -49.35
C SER A 8 39.53 0.94 -49.45
N LEU A 9 39.86 2.09 -50.03
CA LEU A 9 39.07 3.29 -50.29
C LEU A 9 38.26 3.21 -51.59
N ALA A 10 37.37 4.20 -51.73
CA ALA A 10 37.05 5.02 -52.92
C ALA A 10 35.56 4.96 -53.28
N ALA A 11 34.87 5.99 -53.78
CA ALA A 11 35.02 7.44 -53.92
C ALA A 11 33.72 7.87 -54.66
N GLY A 12 33.19 9.08 -54.45
CA GLY A 12 32.08 9.57 -55.28
C GLY A 12 31.37 10.80 -54.73
N LEU A 13 31.84 11.97 -55.15
CA LEU A 13 31.39 13.32 -54.82
C LEU A 13 30.23 13.76 -55.75
N VAL A 14 29.46 14.81 -55.37
CA VAL A 14 29.09 16.01 -56.19
C VAL A 14 27.67 16.59 -55.88
N MET A 15 27.68 17.87 -55.43
CA MET A 15 26.75 19.00 -55.62
C MET A 15 25.53 19.29 -54.70
N THR A 16 25.76 20.25 -53.79
CA THR A 16 24.88 21.35 -53.29
C THR A 16 24.73 22.49 -54.33
N PRO A 17 24.00 23.64 -54.13
CA PRO A 17 23.34 24.20 -52.92
C PRO A 17 21.95 24.87 -53.12
N LEU A 18 21.24 25.23 -52.03
CA LEU A 18 20.66 26.59 -51.90
C LEU A 18 20.38 26.98 -50.42
N LEU A 19 20.52 28.27 -50.18
CA LEU A 19 20.76 29.02 -48.94
C LEU A 19 19.53 29.31 -48.04
N CYS A 20 19.85 29.79 -46.83
CA CYS A 20 19.09 30.58 -45.84
C CYS A 20 18.45 29.78 -44.69
N GLY A 21 18.80 29.93 -43.41
CA GLY A 21 19.76 30.78 -42.69
C GLY A 21 19.30 31.01 -41.25
N LEU A 22 20.21 30.84 -40.28
CA LEU A 22 20.27 31.46 -38.92
C LEU A 22 19.22 30.95 -37.89
N LEU A 23 19.51 30.60 -36.63
CA LEU A 23 20.63 30.73 -35.69
C LEU A 23 20.45 29.65 -34.60
N PHE A 24 21.51 29.00 -34.09
CA PHE A 24 21.71 28.76 -32.65
C PHE A 24 23.19 28.44 -32.38
N ALA A 25 23.67 29.05 -31.30
CA ALA A 25 25.07 29.19 -30.94
C ALA A 25 25.76 27.88 -30.55
N THR A 26 27.04 27.82 -30.88
CA THR A 26 28.06 26.90 -30.41
C THR A 26 28.54 27.31 -29.01
N GLU A 27 28.74 26.36 -28.11
CA GLU A 27 29.82 26.45 -27.12
C GLU A 27 30.29 25.05 -26.71
N ASP A 28 31.60 24.98 -26.46
CA ASP A 28 32.48 23.85 -26.69
C ASP A 28 32.43 22.73 -25.63
N ALA A 29 32.65 21.51 -26.12
CA ALA A 29 32.94 20.34 -25.31
C ALA A 29 34.41 20.32 -24.89
N GLU A 30 34.73 20.75 -23.66
CA GLU A 30 36.03 20.47 -23.04
C GLU A 30 36.08 19.07 -22.43
N ALA A 31 37.04 18.27 -22.91
CA ALA A 31 37.36 16.96 -22.40
C ALA A 31 37.99 17.05 -21.00
N GLN A 32 37.26 16.63 -19.96
CA GLN A 32 37.83 16.45 -18.62
C GLN A 32 38.63 15.14 -18.54
N VAL A 33 39.94 15.31 -18.41
CA VAL A 33 40.93 14.28 -18.08
C VAL A 33 40.60 13.65 -16.72
N ARG A 34 40.29 12.34 -16.71
CA ARG A 34 40.19 11.51 -15.50
C ARG A 34 41.51 11.57 -14.72
N ARG A 35 41.52 12.22 -13.55
CA ARG A 35 42.60 12.08 -12.56
C ARG A 35 42.53 10.69 -11.92
N ARG A 36 43.67 9.98 -11.91
CA ARG A 36 43.87 8.75 -11.12
C ARG A 36 43.71 9.04 -9.62
N PRO A 37 43.16 8.11 -8.82
CA PRO A 37 43.16 8.24 -7.37
C PRO A 37 44.58 8.16 -6.82
N SER A 38 44.93 9.09 -5.93
CA SER A 38 46.20 9.13 -5.19
C SER A 38 46.30 7.94 -4.22
N PRO A 39 47.49 7.36 -3.99
CA PRO A 39 47.68 6.34 -2.97
C PRO A 39 47.50 6.94 -1.56
N ARG A 40 46.79 6.20 -0.68
CA ARG A 40 46.65 6.54 0.75
C ARG A 40 48.03 6.72 1.40
N PRO A 41 48.23 7.73 2.27
CA PRO A 41 49.43 7.79 3.09
C PRO A 41 49.45 6.60 4.08
N PRO A 42 50.63 6.05 4.42
CA PRO A 42 50.73 4.97 5.39
C PRO A 42 50.22 5.44 6.77
N SER A 43 49.42 4.58 7.40
CA SER A 43 48.93 4.77 8.77
C SER A 43 50.10 5.06 9.70
N ALA A 44 50.01 6.14 10.48
CA ALA A 44 50.92 6.37 11.59
C ALA A 44 50.87 5.17 12.54
N ALA A 45 52.04 4.78 13.06
CA ALA A 45 52.19 3.69 14.01
C ALA A 45 51.34 3.93 15.27
N PRO A 46 50.76 2.89 15.88
CA PRO A 46 49.97 3.05 17.10
C PRO A 46 50.87 3.51 18.26
N ALA A 47 50.38 4.51 19.01
CA ALA A 47 50.99 4.96 20.26
C ALA A 47 50.98 3.81 21.30
N PRO A 48 51.93 3.79 22.25
CA PRO A 48 52.05 2.70 23.22
C PRO A 48 50.79 2.54 24.08
N PHE A 49 50.43 1.28 24.33
CA PHE A 49 49.25 0.85 25.07
C PHE A 49 49.26 1.34 26.52
N ASP A 50 48.29 2.18 26.88
CA ASP A 50 48.01 2.55 28.27
C ASP A 50 46.87 1.65 28.80
N ALA A 51 47.22 0.63 29.59
CA ALA A 51 46.42 -0.57 29.81
C ALA A 51 45.19 -0.40 30.73
N GLY A 52 45.01 0.76 31.38
CA GLY A 52 43.92 0.97 32.35
C GLY A 52 42.60 1.49 31.77
N ASN A 53 42.65 2.32 30.73
CA ASN A 53 41.47 2.99 30.14
C ASN A 53 41.08 2.47 28.75
N ALA A 54 41.92 1.65 28.12
CA ALA A 54 41.78 1.29 26.70
C ALA A 54 40.58 0.39 26.37
N LEU A 55 40.12 -0.49 27.27
CA LEU A 55 38.97 -1.36 26.96
C LEU A 55 37.63 -0.61 26.97
N ARG A 56 37.46 0.37 27.86
CA ARG A 56 36.25 1.22 27.93
C ARG A 56 36.15 2.18 26.75
N THR A 57 37.27 2.70 26.26
CA THR A 57 37.29 3.54 25.05
C THR A 57 36.99 2.77 23.76
N HIS A 58 37.06 1.43 23.79
CA HIS A 58 36.81 0.56 22.64
C HIS A 58 35.53 -0.30 22.76
N VAL A 59 34.94 -0.43 23.96
CA VAL A 59 33.75 -1.25 24.23
C VAL A 59 32.83 -0.55 25.25
N GLY A 60 31.51 -0.67 25.10
CA GLY A 60 30.53 -0.09 26.04
C GLY A 60 30.00 1.28 25.62
N ILE A 61 29.37 1.99 26.56
CA ILE A 61 28.65 3.25 26.30
C ILE A 61 29.60 4.41 25.94
N ASP A 62 30.82 4.41 26.47
CA ASP A 62 31.83 5.44 26.17
C ASP A 62 32.19 5.45 24.67
N ARG A 63 32.28 4.27 24.05
CA ARG A 63 32.49 4.17 22.61
C ARG A 63 31.29 4.69 21.81
N ALA A 64 30.07 4.46 22.30
CA ALA A 64 28.88 5.03 21.67
C ALA A 64 28.92 6.57 21.74
N LEU A 65 29.26 7.16 22.89
CA LEU A 65 29.41 8.61 23.06
C LEU A 65 30.46 9.22 22.12
N ILE A 66 31.60 8.55 21.92
CA ILE A 66 32.63 8.99 20.96
C ILE A 66 32.05 9.03 19.53
N LEU A 67 31.32 7.98 19.13
CA LEU A 67 30.71 7.88 17.82
C LEU A 67 29.60 8.94 17.60
N LEU A 68 28.81 9.25 18.64
CA LEU A 68 27.76 10.26 18.56
C LEU A 68 28.28 11.68 18.32
N ARG A 69 29.51 11.97 18.74
CA ARG A 69 30.18 13.26 18.53
C ARG A 69 30.81 13.38 17.14
N SER A 70 30.77 12.33 16.32
CA SER A 70 31.33 12.35 14.97
C SER A 70 30.54 13.25 14.03
N THR A 71 31.26 13.85 13.07
CA THR A 71 30.66 14.56 11.94
C THR A 71 30.04 13.62 10.91
N ASP A 72 30.47 12.35 10.87
CA ASP A 72 29.91 11.31 9.99
C ASP A 72 28.56 10.80 10.52
N ALA A 73 27.53 10.86 9.68
CA ALA A 73 26.18 10.38 10.02
C ALA A 73 26.13 8.87 10.30
N ASP A 74 26.92 8.08 9.58
CA ASP A 74 26.92 6.63 9.77
C ASP A 74 27.68 6.24 11.05
N GLU A 75 28.68 7.02 11.47
CA GLU A 75 29.30 6.84 12.79
C GLU A 75 28.31 7.14 13.90
N ARG A 76 27.56 8.24 13.81
CA ARG A 76 26.52 8.56 14.80
C ARG A 76 25.44 7.49 14.87
N LEU A 77 24.99 6.98 13.73
CA LEU A 77 24.03 5.88 13.66
C LEU A 77 24.56 4.64 14.41
N ARG A 78 25.79 4.21 14.11
CA ARG A 78 26.46 3.10 14.82
C ARG A 78 26.56 3.35 16.33
N GLY A 79 26.78 4.61 16.73
CA GLY A 79 26.75 5.01 18.14
C GLY A 79 25.40 4.75 18.81
N LEU A 80 24.30 5.14 18.15
CA LEU A 80 22.93 4.94 18.65
C LEU A 80 22.53 3.46 18.66
N GLU A 81 22.81 2.71 17.59
CA GLU A 81 22.57 1.26 17.52
C GLU A 81 23.28 0.55 18.68
N ARG A 82 24.53 0.95 18.95
CA ARG A 82 25.31 0.40 20.06
C ARG A 82 24.70 0.75 21.42
N ALA A 83 24.30 2.00 21.63
CA ALA A 83 23.62 2.39 22.87
C ALA A 83 22.32 1.61 23.08
N ALA A 84 21.51 1.44 22.03
CA ALA A 84 20.29 0.65 22.06
C ALA A 84 20.54 -0.83 22.38
N ALA A 85 21.59 -1.42 21.82
CA ALA A 85 21.96 -2.81 22.08
C ALA A 85 22.52 -3.04 23.49
N ILE A 86 23.27 -2.08 24.05
CA ILE A 86 23.83 -2.16 25.42
C ILE A 86 22.70 -2.09 26.47
N GLY A 87 21.77 -1.13 26.30
CA GLY A 87 20.70 -0.88 27.26
C GLY A 87 21.20 -0.36 28.63
N GLY A 88 20.29 -0.30 29.61
CA GLY A 88 20.61 0.14 30.97
C GLY A 88 20.52 1.66 31.19
N ALA A 89 20.83 2.12 32.41
CA ALA A 89 20.52 3.50 32.83
C ALA A 89 21.25 4.57 32.01
N GLU A 90 22.55 4.41 31.77
CA GLU A 90 23.36 5.35 31.00
C GLU A 90 22.95 5.39 29.52
N ALA A 91 22.71 4.21 28.92
CA ALA A 91 22.21 4.15 27.55
C ALA A 91 20.83 4.82 27.39
N ARG A 92 19.93 4.66 28.37
CA ARG A 92 18.62 5.34 28.37
C ARG A 92 18.77 6.86 28.35
N ILE A 93 19.67 7.41 29.15
CA ILE A 93 19.93 8.87 29.18
C ILE A 93 20.45 9.34 27.83
N VAL A 94 21.44 8.63 27.27
CA VAL A 94 22.03 8.97 25.97
C VAL A 94 20.97 8.92 24.85
N LEU A 95 20.14 7.87 24.82
CA LEU A 95 19.08 7.74 23.82
C LEU A 95 18.00 8.81 24.01
N ALA A 96 17.61 9.12 25.25
CA ALA A 96 16.63 10.17 25.55
C ALA A 96 17.12 11.56 25.11
N GLN A 97 18.38 11.89 25.39
CA GLN A 97 19.01 13.12 24.88
C GLN A 97 19.06 13.13 23.35
N ALA A 98 19.40 12.00 22.73
CA ALA A 98 19.53 11.91 21.27
C ALA A 98 18.22 12.17 20.52
N VAL A 99 17.08 11.76 21.08
CA VAL A 99 15.74 11.96 20.47
C VAL A 99 15.05 13.27 20.89
N ALA A 100 15.59 13.96 21.89
CA ALA A 100 15.07 15.24 22.36
C ALA A 100 15.11 16.31 21.26
N ASN A 101 14.48 17.46 21.53
CA ASN A 101 14.57 18.61 20.63
C ASN A 101 16.02 19.08 20.53
N VAL A 102 16.43 19.53 19.34
CA VAL A 102 17.82 19.91 19.06
C VAL A 102 18.21 21.08 19.96
N ASP A 103 19.30 20.90 20.71
CA ASP A 103 19.97 21.96 21.46
C ASP A 103 21.32 22.23 20.78
N ALA A 104 21.57 23.49 20.41
CA ALA A 104 22.82 23.88 19.76
C ALA A 104 24.03 23.85 20.72
N SER A 105 23.79 23.83 22.03
CA SER A 105 24.84 23.85 23.06
C SER A 105 25.41 22.48 23.41
N ASP A 106 24.69 21.39 23.10
CA ASP A 106 25.12 20.01 23.36
C ASP A 106 25.16 19.20 22.04
N PRO A 107 26.33 18.67 21.63
CA PRO A 107 26.45 17.90 20.39
C PRO A 107 25.62 16.60 20.37
N ILE A 108 25.20 16.07 21.52
CA ILE A 108 24.43 14.83 21.63
C ILE A 108 22.92 15.10 21.61
N THR A 109 22.46 16.21 22.18
CA THR A 109 21.04 16.52 22.30
C THR A 109 20.39 16.76 20.92
N GLY A 110 19.38 15.96 20.61
CA GLY A 110 18.69 15.96 19.32
C GLY A 110 19.52 15.45 18.15
N VAL A 111 20.65 14.77 18.40
CA VAL A 111 21.52 14.24 17.34
C VAL A 111 20.80 13.25 16.42
N ALA A 112 19.85 12.47 16.96
CA ALA A 112 19.07 11.51 16.18
C ALA A 112 18.07 12.19 15.23
N ARG A 113 17.58 13.39 15.57
CA ARG A 113 16.66 14.16 14.70
C ARG A 113 17.30 14.68 13.42
N ARG A 114 18.61 14.47 13.22
CA ARG A 114 19.31 14.86 11.99
C ARG A 114 19.19 13.81 10.88
N ASP A 115 18.94 12.55 11.23
CA ASP A 115 18.86 11.41 10.29
C ASP A 115 17.70 10.47 10.69
N GLY A 116 16.82 10.12 9.75
CA GLY A 116 15.67 9.25 10.04
C GLY A 116 16.06 7.85 10.50
N ARG A 117 17.19 7.32 10.01
CA ARG A 117 17.75 6.04 10.47
C ARG A 117 18.16 6.12 11.94
N ALA A 118 18.83 7.21 12.29
CA ALA A 118 19.28 7.48 13.65
C ALA A 118 18.11 7.63 14.62
N LEU A 119 17.09 8.40 14.23
CA LEU A 119 15.86 8.55 15.02
C LEU A 119 15.17 7.19 15.24
N LEU A 120 14.95 6.42 14.17
CA LEU A 120 14.30 5.12 14.26
C LEU A 120 15.06 4.13 15.17
N ALA A 121 16.39 4.06 15.04
CA ALA A 121 17.23 3.20 15.88
C ALA A 121 17.12 3.59 17.36
N ALA A 122 17.23 4.89 17.67
CA ALA A 122 17.12 5.37 19.04
C ALA A 122 15.72 5.15 19.64
N THR A 123 14.67 5.38 18.84
CA THR A 123 13.28 5.15 19.27
C THR A 123 13.00 3.67 19.55
N ARG A 124 13.50 2.73 18.72
CA ARG A 124 13.39 1.28 19.00
C ARG A 124 14.10 0.88 20.29
N GLY A 125 15.27 1.46 20.56
CA GLY A 125 16.00 1.28 21.82
C GLY A 125 15.20 1.73 23.04
N LEU A 126 14.66 2.95 23.00
CA LEU A 126 13.82 3.50 24.08
C LEU A 126 12.52 2.71 24.27
N ALA A 127 11.87 2.30 23.17
CA ALA A 127 10.66 1.47 23.22
C ALA A 127 10.91 0.12 23.91
N SER A 128 12.04 -0.52 23.61
CA SER A 128 12.43 -1.79 24.22
C SER A 128 12.73 -1.65 25.72
N GLU A 129 13.35 -0.54 26.13
CA GLU A 129 13.55 -0.21 27.54
C GLU A 129 12.22 0.06 28.27
N LEU A 130 11.30 0.79 27.63
CA LEU A 130 9.98 1.08 28.20
C LEU A 130 9.19 -0.21 28.48
N MET A 131 9.18 -1.16 27.55
CA MET A 131 8.48 -2.43 27.78
C MET A 131 9.11 -3.27 28.89
N ARG A 132 10.44 -3.27 28.99
CA ARG A 132 11.13 -3.98 30.07
C ARG A 132 10.82 -3.37 31.43
N GLU A 133 10.78 -2.04 31.53
CA GLU A 133 10.47 -1.36 32.78
C GLU A 133 8.99 -1.52 33.17
N ALA A 134 8.07 -1.34 32.22
CA ALA A 134 6.64 -1.57 32.45
C ALA A 134 6.35 -3.04 32.84
N ALA A 135 7.10 -4.02 32.32
CA ALA A 135 6.96 -5.41 32.74
C ALA A 135 7.45 -5.64 34.18
N ARG A 136 8.55 -4.99 34.58
CA ARG A 136 9.06 -5.05 35.95
C ARG A 136 8.08 -4.44 36.96
N GLU A 137 7.58 -3.24 36.69
CA GLU A 137 6.61 -2.56 37.57
C GLU A 137 5.33 -3.39 37.77
N ARG A 138 4.83 -4.03 36.71
CA ARG A 138 3.69 -4.97 36.80
C ARG A 138 4.00 -6.20 37.64
N ALA A 139 5.20 -6.77 37.51
CA ALA A 139 5.63 -7.90 38.32
C ALA A 139 5.82 -7.54 39.80
N GLU A 140 6.20 -6.30 40.08
CA GLU A 140 6.35 -5.74 41.43
C GLU A 140 5.01 -5.33 42.07
N GLY A 141 3.89 -5.45 41.34
CA GLY A 141 2.54 -5.13 41.85
C GLY A 141 2.30 -3.63 42.06
N VAL A 142 3.12 -2.77 41.46
CA VAL A 142 2.94 -1.31 41.52
C VAL A 142 1.75 -0.95 40.62
N ALA A 143 0.58 -0.74 41.20
CA ALA A 143 -0.56 -0.24 40.47
C ALA A 143 -0.30 1.20 39.99
N PRO A 144 -0.77 1.61 38.80
CA PRO A 144 -0.73 3.01 38.39
C PRO A 144 -1.67 3.81 39.32
N SER A 145 -1.12 4.36 40.40
CA SER A 145 -1.87 5.21 41.33
C SER A 145 -2.28 6.51 40.65
N LEU A 146 -3.59 6.76 40.58
CA LEU A 146 -4.19 8.01 40.11
C LEU A 146 -4.46 9.01 41.26
N GLU A 147 -4.14 8.67 42.50
CA GLU A 147 -4.40 9.51 43.67
C GLU A 147 -3.10 9.77 44.44
N GLY A 148 -2.80 11.04 44.67
CA GLY A 148 -1.79 11.45 45.67
C GLY A 148 -1.01 12.70 45.28
N ASP A 149 -1.41 13.83 45.85
CA ASP A 149 -0.59 15.03 46.00
C ASP A 149 0.83 14.67 46.49
N GLY A 150 1.84 15.19 45.80
CA GLY A 150 3.15 15.48 46.40
C GLY A 150 3.99 14.30 46.91
N GLY A 151 4.30 13.31 46.08
CA GLY A 151 5.34 12.32 46.41
C GLY A 151 5.66 11.37 45.26
N LEU A 152 6.68 11.68 44.45
CA LEU A 152 7.17 10.80 43.39
C LEU A 152 7.76 9.52 44.02
N SER A 153 7.00 8.42 43.98
CA SER A 153 7.56 7.09 44.16
C SER A 153 8.62 6.82 43.09
N VAL A 154 9.83 6.47 43.52
CA VAL A 154 11.01 6.21 42.68
C VAL A 154 10.73 5.10 41.64
N ALA A 155 9.77 4.20 41.90
CA ALA A 155 9.39 3.13 40.98
C ALA A 155 8.70 3.66 39.71
N GLY A 156 7.69 4.54 39.83
CA GLY A 156 6.97 5.11 38.68
C GLY A 156 7.74 6.19 37.90
N GLY A 157 8.89 6.63 38.41
CA GLY A 157 9.72 7.66 37.76
C GLY A 157 10.43 7.17 36.50
N ARG A 158 10.76 5.88 36.39
CA ARG A 158 11.53 5.34 35.25
C ARG A 158 10.67 5.17 34.00
N THR A 159 9.47 4.60 34.14
CA THR A 159 8.48 4.52 33.06
C THR A 159 8.05 5.91 32.61
N LEU A 160 7.81 6.84 33.55
CA LEU A 160 7.50 8.23 33.22
C LEU A 160 8.63 8.92 32.44
N ALA A 161 9.90 8.76 32.84
CA ALA A 161 11.03 9.36 32.13
C ALA A 161 11.16 8.84 30.69
N LEU A 162 10.96 7.53 30.47
CA LEU A 162 10.97 6.93 29.13
C LEU A 162 9.79 7.40 28.28
N MET A 163 8.60 7.55 28.88
CA MET A 163 7.43 8.14 28.21
C MET A 163 7.69 9.59 27.81
N SER A 164 8.25 10.40 28.71
CA SER A 164 8.63 11.79 28.44
C SER A 164 9.70 11.91 27.36
N ALA A 165 10.55 10.90 27.16
CA ALA A 165 11.52 10.87 26.06
C ALA A 165 10.88 10.48 24.71
N LEU A 166 9.86 9.62 24.71
CA LEU A 166 9.18 9.17 23.50
C LEU A 166 8.11 10.14 23.00
N LEU A 167 7.43 10.87 23.89
CA LEU A 167 6.38 11.83 23.51
C LEU A 167 6.87 12.89 22.51
N PRO A 168 8.05 13.52 22.69
CA PRO A 168 8.61 14.43 21.69
C PRO A 168 8.84 13.79 20.33
N VAL A 169 9.01 12.47 20.20
CA VAL A 169 9.21 11.84 18.88
C VAL A 169 7.95 11.99 18.02
N LEU A 170 6.76 12.02 18.65
CA LEU A 170 5.50 12.22 17.96
C LEU A 170 5.41 13.62 17.34
N ASP A 171 5.90 14.64 18.06
CA ASP A 171 5.88 16.03 17.61
C ASP A 171 7.21 16.41 16.91
N PRO A 172 7.21 16.71 15.61
CA PRO A 172 8.44 17.12 14.93
C PRO A 172 9.06 18.41 15.50
N GLY A 173 8.32 19.26 16.21
CA GLY A 173 8.72 20.65 16.40
C GLY A 173 8.88 21.38 15.04
N PRO A 174 9.28 22.66 15.02
CA PRO A 174 9.44 23.41 13.79
C PRO A 174 10.74 23.02 13.06
N THR A 175 10.74 21.92 12.30
CA THR A 175 11.88 21.56 11.45
C THR A 175 11.84 22.34 10.13
N ARG A 176 12.78 23.29 9.99
CA ARG A 176 13.12 23.97 8.73
C ARG A 176 13.97 23.06 7.85
N SER A 177 13.35 22.18 7.07
CA SER A 177 13.85 21.76 5.74
C SER A 177 12.93 20.71 5.15
N ARG A 178 12.46 20.95 3.92
CA ARG A 178 11.42 20.19 3.23
C ARG A 178 12.00 19.28 2.12
N THR A 179 13.30 18.98 2.13
CA THR A 179 14.00 18.54 0.91
C THR A 179 14.34 17.06 0.77
N ASP A 180 13.93 16.15 1.65
CA ASP A 180 14.22 14.71 1.48
C ASP A 180 13.00 13.83 1.81
N ALA A 181 12.34 13.28 0.78
CA ALA A 181 11.15 12.44 0.94
C ALA A 181 11.42 11.17 1.77
N VAL A 182 12.56 10.49 1.56
CA VAL A 182 12.96 9.30 2.35
C VAL A 182 13.21 9.64 3.82
N ARG A 183 13.70 10.85 4.13
CA ARG A 183 13.83 11.31 5.52
C ARG A 183 12.46 11.47 6.17
N VAL A 184 11.44 11.93 5.44
CA VAL A 184 10.09 12.04 6.02
C VAL A 184 9.55 10.67 6.42
N GLU A 185 9.66 9.66 5.56
CA GLU A 185 9.03 8.35 5.82
C GLU A 185 9.66 7.58 7.00
N LEU A 186 10.98 7.64 7.18
CA LEU A 186 11.63 7.02 8.35
C LEU A 186 11.29 7.73 9.67
N PHE A 187 11.05 9.04 9.63
CA PHE A 187 10.53 9.76 10.79
C PHE A 187 9.10 9.32 11.09
N GLU A 188 8.24 9.14 10.07
CA GLU A 188 6.90 8.58 10.27
C GLU A 188 6.95 7.18 10.87
N MET A 189 7.87 6.34 10.41
CA MET A 189 8.08 5.02 11.00
C MET A 189 8.49 5.12 12.47
N ALA A 190 9.41 6.04 12.82
CA ALA A 190 9.81 6.27 14.21
C ALA A 190 8.64 6.75 15.08
N ARG A 191 7.77 7.63 14.57
CA ARG A 191 6.52 8.03 15.26
C ARG A 191 5.62 6.84 15.53
N GLY A 192 5.42 5.98 14.53
CA GLY A 192 4.65 4.75 14.67
C GLY A 192 5.20 3.82 15.77
N VAL A 193 6.53 3.65 15.83
CA VAL A 193 7.19 2.88 16.90
C VAL A 193 6.96 3.52 18.28
N ALA A 194 7.16 4.84 18.40
CA ALA A 194 6.97 5.56 19.65
C ALA A 194 5.52 5.48 20.15
N ALA A 195 4.55 5.75 19.27
CA ALA A 195 3.13 5.68 19.60
C ALA A 195 2.73 4.28 20.06
N ARG A 196 3.20 3.24 19.36
CA ARG A 196 2.94 1.85 19.71
C ARG A 196 3.53 1.49 21.07
N ALA A 197 4.77 1.87 21.35
CA ALA A 197 5.42 1.63 22.63
C ALA A 197 4.67 2.33 23.78
N LEU A 198 4.23 3.58 23.58
CA LEU A 198 3.42 4.32 24.53
C LEU A 198 2.05 3.65 24.77
N ALA A 199 1.41 3.10 23.75
CA ALA A 199 0.14 2.39 23.91
C ALA A 199 0.31 1.05 24.65
N LEU A 200 1.34 0.27 24.31
CA LEU A 200 1.63 -1.03 24.94
C LEU A 200 2.14 -0.92 26.39
N SER A 201 2.57 0.27 26.83
CA SER A 201 2.94 0.49 28.23
C SER A 201 1.72 0.35 29.14
N GLY A 202 0.51 0.57 28.62
CA GLY A 202 -0.74 0.54 29.39
C GLY A 202 -0.83 1.64 30.46
N ASP A 203 0.08 2.62 30.45
CA ASP A 203 0.03 3.76 31.36
C ASP A 203 -1.09 4.72 30.91
N VAL A 204 -1.99 5.07 31.82
CA VAL A 204 -3.14 5.95 31.55
C VAL A 204 -2.70 7.29 30.99
N ARG A 205 -1.57 7.85 31.46
CA ARG A 205 -1.03 9.13 30.99
C ARG A 205 -0.52 9.04 29.56
N ALA A 206 0.05 7.89 29.16
CA ALA A 206 0.47 7.65 27.79
C ALA A 206 -0.75 7.62 26.86
N VAL A 207 -1.80 6.91 27.28
CA VAL A 207 -3.06 6.80 26.53
C VAL A 207 -3.75 8.15 26.41
N GLU A 208 -3.80 8.95 27.47
CA GLU A 208 -4.35 10.31 27.43
C GLU A 208 -3.57 11.23 26.48
N ALA A 209 -2.24 11.17 26.51
CA ALA A 209 -1.40 11.94 25.58
C ALA A 209 -1.62 11.51 24.13
N LEU A 210 -1.66 10.20 23.86
CA LEU A 210 -1.98 9.67 22.53
C LEU A 210 -3.39 10.06 22.07
N SER A 211 -4.36 10.10 22.99
CA SER A 211 -5.73 10.50 22.69
C SER A 211 -5.81 11.94 22.20
N LYS A 212 -5.01 12.85 22.78
CA LYS A 212 -4.90 14.24 22.32
C LYS A 212 -4.29 14.30 20.91
N PHE A 213 -3.19 13.59 20.66
CA PHE A 213 -2.61 13.52 19.31
C PHE A 213 -3.58 12.93 18.29
N ALA A 214 -4.37 11.91 18.66
CA ALA A 214 -5.34 11.25 17.80
C ALA A 214 -6.48 12.18 17.32
N GLU A 215 -6.65 13.36 17.90
CA GLU A 215 -7.60 14.38 17.40
C GLU A 215 -7.04 15.17 16.22
N GLU A 216 -5.72 15.30 16.13
CA GLU A 216 -5.07 16.11 15.12
C GLU A 216 -5.04 15.40 13.75
N ARG A 217 -5.27 16.17 12.68
CA ARG A 217 -5.01 15.70 11.32
C ARG A 217 -3.53 15.88 10.98
N SER A 218 -2.68 15.22 11.75
CA SER A 218 -1.22 15.23 11.62
C SER A 218 -0.70 13.79 11.51
N PRO A 219 0.53 13.59 11.00
CA PRO A 219 1.13 12.26 10.98
C PRO A 219 1.32 11.68 12.40
N ALA A 220 1.53 12.55 13.39
CA ALA A 220 1.51 12.17 14.82
C ALA A 220 0.15 11.61 15.24
N GLY A 221 -0.94 12.26 14.81
CA GLY A 221 -2.30 11.79 15.05
C GLY A 221 -2.60 10.45 14.36
N GLU A 222 -2.10 10.22 13.14
CA GLU A 222 -2.23 8.91 12.48
C GLU A 222 -1.48 7.80 13.22
N ALA A 223 -0.25 8.06 13.66
CA ALA A 223 0.52 7.12 14.49
C ALA A 223 -0.20 6.81 15.82
N ALA A 224 -0.74 7.83 16.49
CA ALA A 224 -1.49 7.67 17.73
C ALA A 224 -2.78 6.86 17.53
N ARG A 225 -3.55 7.14 16.47
CA ARG A 225 -4.76 6.37 16.13
C ARG A 225 -4.44 4.90 15.87
N SER A 226 -3.39 4.62 15.10
CA SER A 226 -2.94 3.25 14.81
C SER A 226 -2.55 2.50 16.09
N ALA A 227 -1.81 3.15 16.98
CA ALA A 227 -1.40 2.57 18.25
C ALA A 227 -2.58 2.29 19.20
N LEU A 228 -3.50 3.25 19.33
CA LEU A 228 -4.70 3.11 20.17
C LEU A 228 -5.68 2.07 19.63
N LEU A 229 -5.81 1.94 18.31
CA LEU A 229 -6.59 0.85 17.70
C LEU A 229 -6.02 -0.51 18.07
N ALA A 230 -4.69 -0.70 17.96
CA ALA A 230 -4.04 -1.95 18.34
C ALA A 230 -4.21 -2.27 19.84
N LEU A 231 -4.19 -1.24 20.71
CA LEU A 231 -4.48 -1.41 22.13
C LEU A 231 -5.94 -1.80 22.37
N ALA A 232 -6.88 -1.17 21.66
CA ALA A 232 -8.30 -1.45 21.76
C ALA A 232 -8.65 -2.90 21.35
N GLU A 233 -8.00 -3.43 20.31
CA GLU A 233 -8.21 -4.82 19.87
C GLU A 233 -7.75 -5.85 20.92
N GLY A 234 -6.76 -5.51 21.75
CA GLY A 234 -6.23 -6.40 22.79
C GLY A 234 -6.91 -6.27 24.16
N ALA A 235 -7.04 -5.03 24.68
CA ALA A 235 -7.54 -4.76 26.04
C ALA A 235 -9.00 -4.25 26.07
N GLY A 236 -9.49 -3.76 24.94
CA GLY A 236 -10.76 -3.06 24.80
C GLY A 236 -10.72 -1.61 25.30
N VAL A 237 -11.49 -0.76 24.63
CA VAL A 237 -11.53 0.69 24.82
C VAL A 237 -12.01 1.10 26.22
N ALA A 238 -12.94 0.35 26.82
CA ALA A 238 -13.53 0.71 28.11
C ALA A 238 -12.55 0.67 29.29
N THR A 239 -11.37 0.06 29.11
CA THR A 239 -10.33 0.00 30.16
C THR A 239 -9.62 1.33 30.37
N TRP A 240 -9.68 2.24 29.39
CA TRP A 240 -8.96 3.51 29.41
C TRP A 240 -9.77 4.70 28.88
N LEU A 241 -10.94 4.47 28.28
CA LEU A 241 -11.90 5.53 27.95
C LEU A 241 -12.61 6.01 29.22
N THR A 242 -12.63 7.32 29.42
CA THR A 242 -13.32 7.99 30.53
C THR A 242 -14.14 9.16 29.99
N ALA A 243 -15.02 9.74 30.82
CA ALA A 243 -15.78 10.93 30.43
C ALA A 243 -14.87 12.16 30.19
N THR A 244 -13.68 12.22 30.80
CA THR A 244 -12.76 13.35 30.73
C THR A 244 -11.84 13.32 29.50
N ASN A 245 -11.51 12.13 29.00
CA ASN A 245 -10.68 11.96 27.80
C ASN A 245 -11.48 11.60 26.54
N ALA A 246 -12.82 11.49 26.64
CA ALA A 246 -13.68 11.15 25.51
C ALA A 246 -13.57 12.17 24.38
N SER A 247 -13.26 11.68 23.19
CA SER A 247 -13.27 12.43 21.93
C SER A 247 -14.18 11.74 20.90
N PRO A 248 -14.60 12.43 19.81
CA PRO A 248 -15.44 11.80 18.79
C PRO A 248 -14.80 10.53 18.21
N TRP A 249 -13.49 10.54 18.00
CA TRP A 249 -12.76 9.39 17.46
C TRP A 249 -12.74 8.22 18.45
N LEU A 250 -12.51 8.47 19.74
CA LEU A 250 -12.49 7.43 20.78
C LEU A 250 -13.85 6.79 21.02
N ILE A 251 -14.90 7.60 21.02
CA ILE A 251 -16.29 7.13 21.09
C ILE A 251 -16.58 6.21 19.90
N TYR A 252 -16.22 6.64 18.69
CA TYR A 252 -16.40 5.84 17.48
C TYR A 252 -15.59 4.54 17.54
N LEU A 253 -14.35 4.58 18.05
CA LEU A 253 -13.51 3.41 18.24
C LEU A 253 -14.15 2.38 19.18
N ALA A 254 -14.74 2.81 20.29
CA ALA A 254 -15.43 1.92 21.24
C ALA A 254 -16.53 1.10 20.55
N GLY A 255 -17.30 1.73 19.66
CA GLY A 255 -18.29 1.04 18.83
C GLY A 255 -17.65 0.05 17.85
N ARG A 256 -16.61 0.47 17.12
CA ARG A 256 -15.90 -0.38 16.14
C ARG A 256 -15.28 -1.64 16.76
N CYS A 257 -14.74 -1.53 17.97
CA CYS A 257 -14.14 -2.66 18.68
C CYS A 257 -15.17 -3.54 19.40
N ALA A 258 -16.46 -3.25 19.25
CA ALA A 258 -17.55 -3.94 19.93
C ALA A 258 -17.38 -4.01 21.46
N ASP A 259 -16.83 -2.96 22.09
CA ASP A 259 -16.62 -2.95 23.54
C ASP A 259 -17.89 -2.51 24.29
N TYR A 260 -18.76 -3.48 24.59
CA TYR A 260 -20.02 -3.26 25.31
C TYR A 260 -19.85 -2.63 26.70
N ARG A 261 -18.66 -2.75 27.32
CA ARG A 261 -18.37 -2.16 28.62
C ARG A 261 -18.36 -0.63 28.55
N ALA A 262 -18.19 -0.04 27.37
CA ALA A 262 -18.21 1.40 27.17
C ALA A 262 -19.63 2.01 27.19
N LEU A 263 -20.71 1.21 27.10
CA LEU A 263 -22.10 1.70 27.01
C LEU A 263 -22.47 2.75 28.07
N PRO A 264 -22.10 2.63 29.37
CA PRO A 264 -22.41 3.65 30.37
C PRO A 264 -21.74 5.00 30.08
N ILE A 265 -20.55 4.99 29.47
CA ILE A 265 -19.80 6.19 29.10
C ILE A 265 -20.37 6.82 27.83
N LEU A 266 -20.88 6.01 26.89
CA LEU A 266 -21.36 6.49 25.59
C LEU A 266 -22.75 7.15 25.65
N ARG A 267 -23.65 6.64 26.49
CA ARG A 267 -25.05 7.11 26.56
C ARG A 267 -25.23 8.62 26.83
N PRO A 268 -24.46 9.26 27.71
CA PRO A 268 -24.58 10.71 27.91
C PRO A 268 -24.28 11.55 26.67
N PHE A 269 -23.46 11.04 25.73
CA PHE A 269 -22.99 11.82 24.57
C PHE A 269 -24.01 11.92 23.42
N VAL A 270 -25.12 11.18 23.43
CA VAL A 270 -26.21 11.36 22.44
C VAL A 270 -27.20 12.46 22.81
N LEU A 271 -27.10 13.03 24.01
CA LEU A 271 -27.97 14.11 24.47
C LEU A 271 -27.65 15.42 23.75
N SER A 272 -28.64 16.31 23.64
CA SER A 272 -28.53 17.61 22.96
C SER A 272 -27.47 18.55 23.57
N THR A 273 -27.05 18.31 24.81
CA THR A 273 -26.03 19.08 25.53
C THR A 273 -24.60 18.79 25.04
N ALA A 274 -24.37 17.66 24.39
CA ALA A 274 -23.06 17.32 23.84
C ALA A 274 -22.78 18.08 22.53
N LYS A 275 -21.49 18.30 22.20
CA LYS A 275 -21.09 18.90 20.91
C LYS A 275 -21.57 18.02 19.73
N PRO A 276 -21.93 18.59 18.56
CA PRO A 276 -22.45 17.81 17.43
C PRO A 276 -21.58 16.62 17.02
N ALA A 277 -20.25 16.80 16.96
CA ALA A 277 -19.31 15.71 16.65
C ALA A 277 -19.36 14.55 17.67
N MET A 278 -19.57 14.86 18.95
CA MET A 278 -19.73 13.83 20.00
C MET A 278 -21.06 13.09 19.85
N ARG A 279 -22.15 13.81 19.54
CA ARG A 279 -23.47 13.19 19.28
C ARG A 279 -23.42 12.24 18.08
N ALA A 280 -22.83 12.70 16.98
CA ALA A 280 -22.66 11.91 15.76
C ALA A 280 -21.83 10.63 16.01
N ALA A 281 -20.69 10.75 16.72
CA ALA A 281 -19.88 9.59 17.07
C ALA A 281 -20.62 8.63 18.00
N ALA A 282 -21.32 9.15 19.03
CA ALA A 282 -22.00 8.36 20.04
C ALA A 282 -23.17 7.57 19.46
N ILE A 283 -24.00 8.16 18.60
CA ILE A 283 -25.14 7.43 18.02
C ILE A 283 -24.66 6.29 17.10
N VAL A 284 -23.57 6.50 16.36
CA VAL A 284 -22.95 5.45 15.54
C VAL A 284 -22.37 4.35 16.42
N ALA A 285 -21.63 4.71 17.48
CA ALA A 285 -21.05 3.74 18.39
C ALA A 285 -22.11 2.88 19.10
N LEU A 286 -23.20 3.51 19.58
CA LEU A 286 -24.33 2.79 20.17
C LEU A 286 -25.01 1.85 19.17
N ALA A 287 -25.10 2.22 17.89
CA ALA A 287 -25.66 1.37 16.84
C ALA A 287 -24.76 0.18 16.49
N GLU A 288 -23.43 0.38 16.47
CA GLU A 288 -22.47 -0.72 16.28
C GLU A 288 -22.52 -1.72 17.45
N LEU A 289 -22.77 -1.23 18.67
CA LEU A 289 -22.98 -2.05 19.87
C LEU A 289 -24.41 -2.61 19.98
N ASN A 290 -25.29 -2.35 19.00
CA ASN A 290 -26.70 -2.74 19.02
C ASN A 290 -27.40 -2.41 20.35
N ALA A 291 -27.13 -1.22 20.89
CA ALA A 291 -27.67 -0.79 22.18
C ALA A 291 -29.20 -0.69 22.14
N ALA A 292 -29.86 -1.15 23.20
CA ALA A 292 -31.32 -1.05 23.32
C ALA A 292 -31.81 0.41 23.20
N GLY A 293 -32.87 0.62 22.41
CA GLY A 293 -33.48 1.95 22.20
C GLY A 293 -32.75 2.85 21.20
N VAL A 294 -31.66 2.41 20.57
CA VAL A 294 -30.87 3.25 19.65
C VAL A 294 -31.68 3.74 18.44
N ALA A 295 -32.65 2.97 17.95
CA ALA A 295 -33.49 3.38 16.83
C ALA A 295 -34.35 4.61 17.17
N ASP A 296 -34.90 4.68 18.39
CA ASP A 296 -35.72 5.81 18.83
C ASP A 296 -34.88 7.07 19.03
N VAL A 297 -33.68 6.90 19.63
CA VAL A 297 -32.71 7.99 19.75
C VAL A 297 -32.30 8.49 18.35
N ALA A 298 -31.98 7.59 17.42
CA ALA A 298 -31.60 7.97 16.06
C ALA A 298 -32.73 8.74 15.35
N ARG A 299 -33.99 8.31 15.48
CA ARG A 299 -35.14 9.06 14.91
C ARG A 299 -35.24 10.48 15.45
N SER A 300 -34.98 10.69 16.74
CA SER A 300 -35.00 12.03 17.32
C SER A 300 -33.90 12.93 16.72
N LEU A 301 -32.75 12.35 16.39
CA LEU A 301 -31.59 13.04 15.82
C LEU A 301 -31.70 13.29 14.31
N LEU A 302 -32.70 12.74 13.61
CA LEU A 302 -32.94 13.06 12.19
C LEU A 302 -33.32 14.53 11.96
N LYS A 303 -33.79 15.22 13.00
CA LYS A 303 -34.14 16.65 12.98
C LYS A 303 -33.03 17.54 13.55
N ASP A 304 -31.85 17.00 13.82
CA ASP A 304 -30.72 17.78 14.33
C ASP A 304 -30.31 18.85 13.33
N ALA A 305 -29.93 20.03 13.83
CA ALA A 305 -29.49 21.16 13.02
C ALA A 305 -28.21 20.80 12.25
N ASP A 306 -27.33 20.00 12.84
CA ASP A 306 -26.06 19.61 12.25
C ASP A 306 -26.24 18.45 11.23
N PRO A 307 -25.83 18.62 9.96
CA PRO A 307 -25.94 17.59 8.94
C PRO A 307 -25.19 16.30 9.28
N ALA A 308 -24.03 16.37 9.94
CA ALA A 308 -23.25 15.20 10.31
C ALA A 308 -23.99 14.34 11.34
N VAL A 309 -24.75 14.97 12.25
CA VAL A 309 -25.61 14.24 13.20
C VAL A 309 -26.77 13.55 12.49
N ARG A 310 -27.42 14.19 11.51
CA ARG A 310 -28.48 13.57 10.70
C ARG A 310 -27.97 12.36 9.90
N THR A 311 -26.79 12.48 9.29
CA THR A 311 -26.12 11.38 8.59
C THR A 311 -25.77 10.24 9.55
N ALA A 312 -25.23 10.55 10.73
CA ALA A 312 -24.91 9.57 11.76
C ALA A 312 -26.15 8.83 12.29
N ALA A 313 -27.26 9.55 12.49
CA ALA A 313 -28.54 8.96 12.87
C ALA A 313 -29.09 8.04 11.77
N THR A 314 -29.02 8.45 10.50
CA THR A 314 -29.42 7.60 9.37
C THR A 314 -28.55 6.35 9.28
N ARG A 315 -27.23 6.49 9.44
CA ARG A 315 -26.29 5.35 9.54
C ARG A 315 -26.68 4.39 10.66
N ALA A 316 -27.04 4.90 11.82
CA ALA A 316 -27.51 4.09 12.94
C ALA A 316 -28.79 3.31 12.61
N LEU A 317 -29.79 3.96 11.97
CA LEU A 317 -31.04 3.30 11.54
C LEU A 317 -30.79 2.19 10.51
N VAL A 318 -29.94 2.45 9.52
CA VAL A 318 -29.51 1.44 8.53
C VAL A 318 -28.79 0.28 9.23
N ARG A 319 -27.90 0.58 10.18
CA ARG A 319 -27.10 -0.42 10.91
C ARG A 319 -27.97 -1.39 11.71
N VAL A 320 -29.01 -0.89 12.39
CA VAL A 320 -29.92 -1.70 13.20
C VAL A 320 -31.08 -2.30 12.40
N GLY A 321 -31.16 -2.03 11.09
CA GLY A 321 -32.20 -2.58 10.22
C GLY A 321 -33.59 -2.01 10.52
N ALA A 322 -33.69 -0.72 10.88
CA ALA A 322 -34.98 -0.07 11.09
C ALA A 322 -35.81 -0.08 9.80
N ARG A 323 -37.11 -0.39 9.90
CA ARG A 323 -38.01 -0.53 8.73
C ARG A 323 -38.11 0.74 7.88
N ASP A 324 -37.98 1.90 8.50
CA ASP A 324 -38.04 3.23 7.90
C ASP A 324 -36.68 3.72 7.36
N ALA A 325 -35.59 2.96 7.53
CA ALA A 325 -34.24 3.41 7.19
C ALA A 325 -34.06 3.75 5.70
N ALA A 326 -34.67 2.96 4.80
CA ALA A 326 -34.59 3.21 3.35
C ALA A 326 -35.23 4.53 2.94
N ALA A 327 -36.40 4.86 3.51
CA ALA A 327 -37.10 6.12 3.25
C ALA A 327 -36.30 7.32 3.76
N VAL A 328 -35.73 7.21 4.96
CA VAL A 328 -34.86 8.26 5.54
C VAL A 328 -33.61 8.46 4.68
N LEU A 329 -32.96 7.37 4.25
CA LEU A 329 -31.78 7.44 3.40
C LEU A 329 -32.07 8.07 2.04
N ALA A 330 -33.21 7.76 1.43
CA ALA A 330 -33.65 8.37 0.18
C ALA A 330 -33.81 9.90 0.31
N ILE A 331 -34.27 10.40 1.47
CA ILE A 331 -34.36 11.84 1.74
C ILE A 331 -32.95 12.47 1.80
N LEU A 332 -32.00 11.88 2.52
CA LEU A 332 -30.63 12.40 2.59
C LEU A 332 -29.95 12.42 1.20
N LEU A 333 -30.23 11.43 0.36
CA LEU A 333 -29.75 11.40 -1.02
C LEU A 333 -30.27 12.56 -1.89
N THR A 334 -31.27 13.34 -1.44
CA THR A 334 -31.78 14.54 -2.15
C THR A 334 -31.19 15.86 -1.64
N ASP A 335 -30.56 15.86 -0.46
CA ASP A 335 -29.88 17.03 0.11
C ASP A 335 -28.43 17.06 -0.37
N ASP A 336 -27.95 18.18 -0.92
CA ASP A 336 -26.57 18.28 -1.43
C ASP A 336 -25.52 18.19 -0.32
N VAL A 337 -25.85 18.60 0.90
CA VAL A 337 -24.91 18.61 2.03
C VAL A 337 -24.64 17.21 2.56
N THR A 338 -25.63 16.31 2.51
CA THR A 338 -25.55 14.95 3.07
C THR A 338 -25.43 13.86 2.00
N ALA A 339 -25.42 14.25 0.73
CA ALA A 339 -25.44 13.36 -0.42
C ALA A 339 -24.28 12.38 -0.45
N GLU A 340 -23.06 12.87 -0.19
CA GLU A 340 -21.85 12.08 -0.39
C GLU A 340 -21.80 10.93 0.61
N GLU A 341 -22.06 11.20 1.89
CA GLU A 341 -22.13 10.13 2.89
C GLU A 341 -23.36 9.24 2.70
N ALA A 342 -24.49 9.78 2.22
CA ALA A 342 -25.67 8.99 1.94
C ALA A 342 -25.45 8.00 0.78
N VAL A 343 -24.70 8.38 -0.25
CA VAL A 343 -24.30 7.49 -1.34
C VAL A 343 -23.48 6.31 -0.79
N GLU A 344 -22.51 6.56 0.10
CA GLU A 344 -21.74 5.48 0.73
C GLU A 344 -22.62 4.53 1.57
N LEU A 345 -23.60 5.08 2.29
CA LEU A 345 -24.54 4.28 3.11
C LEU A 345 -25.47 3.40 2.29
N SER A 346 -25.82 3.81 1.07
CA SER A 346 -26.76 3.09 0.21
C SER A 346 -26.31 1.68 -0.18
N ALA A 347 -25.01 1.38 -0.12
CA ALA A 347 -24.50 0.02 -0.32
C ALA A 347 -25.04 -1.00 0.70
N ARG A 348 -25.55 -0.53 1.85
CA ARG A 348 -26.09 -1.35 2.96
C ARG A 348 -27.63 -1.38 3.01
N ALA A 349 -28.30 -0.64 2.13
CA ALA A 349 -29.76 -0.57 2.07
C ALA A 349 -30.23 -0.89 0.65
N ASP A 350 -30.79 -2.08 0.46
CA ASP A 350 -31.35 -2.52 -0.82
C ASP A 350 -32.84 -2.20 -0.86
N ASP A 351 -33.21 -1.16 -1.59
CA ASP A 351 -34.60 -0.69 -1.69
C ASP A 351 -34.83 0.10 -2.98
N VAL A 352 -36.03 -0.03 -3.57
CA VAL A 352 -36.40 0.65 -4.82
C VAL A 352 -36.38 2.18 -4.68
N ALA A 353 -36.78 2.73 -3.53
CA ALA A 353 -36.73 4.16 -3.28
C ALA A 353 -35.28 4.67 -3.22
N VAL A 354 -34.36 3.89 -2.64
CA VAL A 354 -32.93 4.21 -2.63
C VAL A 354 -32.34 4.17 -4.03
N ALA A 355 -32.68 3.14 -4.82
CA ALA A 355 -32.27 3.05 -6.23
C ALA A 355 -32.75 4.26 -7.06
N ASN A 356 -34.01 4.68 -6.88
CA ASN A 356 -34.54 5.86 -7.55
C ASN A 356 -33.84 7.16 -7.10
N ALA A 357 -33.60 7.33 -5.79
CA ALA A 357 -32.91 8.50 -5.27
C ALA A 357 -31.45 8.59 -5.76
N LEU A 358 -30.75 7.45 -5.86
CA LEU A 358 -29.41 7.38 -6.45
C LEU A 358 -29.42 7.76 -7.94
N ALA A 359 -30.39 7.27 -8.72
CA ALA A 359 -30.53 7.63 -10.13
C ALA A 359 -30.78 9.14 -10.32
N GLU A 360 -31.66 9.73 -9.51
CA GLU A 360 -31.87 11.18 -9.52
C GLU A 360 -30.62 11.96 -9.10
N ARG A 361 -29.83 11.43 -8.15
CA ARG A 361 -28.55 12.03 -7.76
C ARG A 361 -27.54 12.05 -8.91
N VAL A 362 -27.47 10.98 -9.71
CA VAL A 362 -26.61 10.91 -10.92
C VAL A 362 -27.04 11.95 -11.97
N LYS A 363 -28.34 12.22 -12.10
CA LYS A 363 -28.88 13.21 -13.05
C LYS A 363 -28.69 14.65 -12.57
N ARG A 364 -28.93 14.93 -11.28
CA ARG A 364 -28.92 16.30 -10.73
C ARG A 364 -27.51 16.83 -10.48
N SER A 365 -26.57 15.98 -10.08
CA SER A 365 -25.24 16.42 -9.70
C SER A 365 -24.44 16.88 -10.92
N SER A 366 -23.84 18.07 -10.86
CA SER A 366 -22.90 18.56 -11.86
C SER A 366 -21.49 17.97 -11.69
N ALA A 367 -21.15 17.48 -10.49
CA ALA A 367 -19.85 16.94 -10.17
C ALA A 367 -19.71 15.50 -10.66
N VAL A 368 -18.84 15.27 -11.67
CA VAL A 368 -18.60 13.94 -12.26
C VAL A 368 -18.22 12.89 -11.19
N ALA A 369 -17.43 13.27 -10.18
CA ALA A 369 -17.04 12.38 -9.09
C ALA A 369 -18.26 11.86 -8.30
N THR A 370 -19.17 12.76 -7.91
CA THR A 370 -20.41 12.41 -7.18
C THR A 370 -21.34 11.55 -8.05
N ARG A 371 -21.47 11.88 -9.35
CA ARG A 371 -22.24 11.06 -10.30
C ARG A 371 -21.68 9.63 -10.38
N ARG A 372 -20.36 9.47 -10.50
CA ARG A 372 -19.68 8.17 -10.54
C ARG A 372 -19.86 7.37 -9.25
N ARG A 373 -19.76 8.01 -8.08
CA ARG A 373 -20.00 7.33 -6.80
C ARG A 373 -21.45 6.86 -6.67
N ALA A 374 -22.43 7.69 -7.04
CA ALA A 374 -23.84 7.31 -7.03
C ALA A 374 -24.14 6.16 -8.01
N LEU A 375 -23.52 6.19 -9.19
CA LEU A 375 -23.61 5.10 -10.18
C LEU A 375 -22.99 3.79 -9.64
N ALA A 376 -21.84 3.88 -8.97
CA ALA A 376 -21.20 2.72 -8.33
C ALA A 376 -22.07 2.16 -7.19
N ALA A 377 -22.80 3.01 -6.47
CA ALA A 377 -23.70 2.57 -5.41
C ALA A 377 -24.95 1.83 -5.93
N LEU A 378 -25.44 2.16 -7.14
CA LEU A 378 -26.54 1.43 -7.79
C LEU A 378 -26.21 -0.05 -8.04
N VAL A 379 -24.93 -0.43 -8.09
CA VAL A 379 -24.49 -1.82 -8.25
C VAL A 379 -25.00 -2.72 -7.11
N HIS A 380 -25.13 -2.16 -5.91
CA HIS A 380 -25.54 -2.90 -4.71
C HIS A 380 -27.05 -3.10 -4.59
N GLN A 381 -27.84 -2.43 -5.44
CA GLN A 381 -29.29 -2.51 -5.48
C GLN A 381 -29.71 -3.71 -6.34
N SER A 382 -30.64 -4.53 -5.84
CA SER A 382 -31.06 -5.78 -6.51
C SER A 382 -32.32 -5.59 -7.37
N SER A 383 -32.94 -4.41 -7.32
CA SER A 383 -34.18 -4.13 -8.05
C SER A 383 -33.97 -4.02 -9.56
N ASP A 384 -34.98 -4.43 -10.34
CA ASP A 384 -34.97 -4.26 -11.80
C ASP A 384 -34.92 -2.78 -12.21
N ALA A 385 -35.49 -1.89 -11.38
CA ALA A 385 -35.37 -0.45 -11.53
C ALA A 385 -33.91 0.00 -11.54
N ALA A 386 -33.06 -0.56 -10.67
CA ALA A 386 -31.63 -0.23 -10.65
C ALA A 386 -30.94 -0.61 -11.97
N ALA A 387 -31.21 -1.79 -12.52
CA ALA A 387 -30.68 -2.20 -13.83
C ALA A 387 -31.17 -1.28 -14.96
N ALA A 388 -32.44 -0.87 -14.94
CA ALA A 388 -33.00 0.06 -15.92
C ALA A 388 -32.35 1.46 -15.84
N HIS A 389 -32.10 1.97 -14.63
CA HIS A 389 -31.38 3.23 -14.42
C HIS A 389 -29.95 3.15 -14.94
N LEU A 390 -29.22 2.09 -14.59
CA LEU A 390 -27.87 1.85 -15.10
C LEU A 390 -27.82 1.80 -16.64
N ALA A 391 -28.78 1.10 -17.26
CA ALA A 391 -28.91 1.03 -18.72
C ALA A 391 -29.14 2.41 -19.36
N THR A 392 -29.93 3.27 -18.70
CA THR A 392 -30.18 4.65 -19.17
C THR A 392 -28.89 5.48 -19.21
N PHE A 393 -27.99 5.29 -18.23
CA PHE A 393 -26.73 6.04 -18.18
C PHE A 393 -25.67 5.58 -19.19
N VAL A 394 -25.89 4.47 -19.90
CA VAL A 394 -25.00 4.01 -20.99
C VAL A 394 -24.99 5.01 -22.16
N SER A 395 -26.10 5.73 -22.38
CA SER A 395 -26.19 6.74 -23.43
C SER A 395 -25.33 7.98 -23.16
N ASP A 396 -25.04 8.29 -21.88
CA ASP A 396 -24.14 9.39 -21.50
C ASP A 396 -22.69 9.01 -21.80
N VAL A 397 -22.06 9.71 -22.76
CA VAL A 397 -20.67 9.48 -23.17
C VAL A 397 -19.68 9.51 -21.99
N THR A 398 -19.93 10.37 -21.00
CA THR A 398 -19.03 10.57 -19.84
C THR A 398 -19.11 9.45 -18.81
N LEU A 399 -20.28 8.80 -18.71
CA LEU A 399 -20.55 7.72 -17.75
C LEU A 399 -20.64 6.34 -18.41
N ARG A 400 -20.66 6.25 -19.75
CA ARG A 400 -20.91 5.02 -20.51
C ARG A 400 -20.08 3.83 -20.02
N ASN A 401 -18.77 4.02 -19.92
CA ASN A 401 -17.86 2.94 -19.50
C ASN A 401 -18.12 2.53 -18.05
N ASP A 402 -18.40 3.49 -17.17
CA ASP A 402 -18.72 3.23 -15.76
C ASP A 402 -20.08 2.53 -15.63
N ALA A 403 -21.06 2.90 -16.46
CA ALA A 403 -22.41 2.34 -16.45
C ALA A 403 -22.42 0.89 -16.93
N ILE A 404 -21.65 0.54 -17.97
CA ILE A 404 -21.50 -0.85 -18.41
C ILE A 404 -20.74 -1.67 -17.36
N GLY A 405 -19.66 -1.13 -16.79
CA GLY A 405 -18.96 -1.77 -15.68
C GLY A 405 -19.88 -2.03 -14.48
N ALA A 406 -20.75 -1.06 -14.16
CA ALA A 406 -21.75 -1.18 -13.12
C ALA A 406 -22.83 -2.23 -13.45
N LEU A 407 -23.33 -2.29 -14.68
CA LEU A 407 -24.24 -3.37 -15.13
C LEU A 407 -23.60 -4.75 -15.00
N GLY A 408 -22.31 -4.87 -15.36
CA GLY A 408 -21.56 -6.11 -15.20
C GLY A 408 -21.49 -6.58 -13.75
N ARG A 409 -21.31 -5.65 -12.80
CA ARG A 409 -21.26 -5.95 -11.36
C ARG A 409 -22.61 -6.01 -10.65
N SER A 410 -23.66 -5.43 -11.24
CA SER A 410 -24.95 -5.22 -10.59
C SER A 410 -25.54 -6.51 -10.01
N ARG A 411 -26.12 -6.42 -8.81
CA ARG A 411 -26.88 -7.52 -8.19
C ARG A 411 -28.24 -7.78 -8.83
N ALA A 412 -28.77 -6.81 -9.59
CA ALA A 412 -30.05 -6.95 -10.25
C ALA A 412 -30.03 -8.07 -11.32
N ALA A 413 -31.05 -8.92 -11.31
CA ALA A 413 -31.16 -10.03 -12.27
C ALA A 413 -31.34 -9.51 -13.71
N ALA A 414 -32.10 -8.42 -13.87
CA ALA A 414 -32.35 -7.77 -15.16
C ALA A 414 -31.10 -7.18 -15.85
N ALA A 415 -29.98 -7.01 -15.14
CA ALA A 415 -28.75 -6.45 -15.72
C ALA A 415 -28.20 -7.27 -16.89
N THR A 416 -28.38 -8.61 -16.87
CA THR A 416 -28.01 -9.47 -18.01
C THR A 416 -28.79 -9.11 -19.26
N GLY A 417 -30.12 -8.94 -19.12
CA GLY A 417 -31.00 -8.56 -20.23
C GLY A 417 -30.70 -7.15 -20.75
N ALA A 418 -30.33 -6.22 -19.87
CA ALA A 418 -29.89 -4.89 -20.26
C ALA A 418 -28.60 -4.94 -21.11
N LEU A 419 -27.61 -5.74 -20.71
CA LEU A 419 -26.38 -5.95 -21.49
C LEU A 419 -26.65 -6.64 -22.83
N GLU A 420 -27.53 -7.65 -22.86
CA GLU A 420 -27.95 -8.33 -24.08
C GLU A 420 -28.67 -7.38 -25.06
N ALA A 421 -29.46 -6.44 -24.54
CA ALA A 421 -30.12 -5.44 -25.38
C ALA A 421 -29.12 -4.53 -26.10
N LEU A 422 -28.03 -4.15 -25.43
CA LEU A 422 -26.94 -3.34 -26.01
C LEU A 422 -26.18 -4.06 -27.12
N LEU A 423 -26.22 -5.41 -27.19
CA LEU A 423 -25.62 -6.15 -28.31
C LEU A 423 -26.30 -5.86 -29.65
N ARG A 424 -27.54 -5.37 -29.65
CA ARG A 424 -28.26 -4.99 -30.87
C ARG A 424 -27.70 -3.71 -31.50
N GLU A 425 -27.02 -2.88 -30.71
CA GLU A 425 -26.39 -1.64 -31.18
C GLU A 425 -24.95 -1.91 -31.65
N PRO A 426 -24.64 -1.73 -32.95
CA PRO A 426 -23.32 -2.07 -33.48
C PRO A 426 -22.15 -1.40 -32.77
N ALA A 427 -22.33 -0.15 -32.32
CA ALA A 427 -21.32 0.63 -31.60
C ALA A 427 -21.09 0.15 -30.16
N MET A 428 -22.07 -0.52 -29.54
CA MET A 428 -21.99 -0.97 -28.15
C MET A 428 -21.58 -2.43 -28.00
N ARG A 429 -21.55 -3.21 -29.08
CA ARG A 429 -21.29 -4.66 -29.05
C ARG A 429 -20.05 -5.06 -28.24
N ARG A 430 -18.88 -4.46 -28.51
CA ARG A 430 -17.64 -4.78 -27.77
C ARG A 430 -17.76 -4.44 -26.28
N LEU A 431 -18.33 -3.27 -25.97
CA LEU A 431 -18.50 -2.81 -24.59
C LEU A 431 -19.47 -3.71 -23.82
N ALA A 432 -20.59 -4.08 -24.43
CA ALA A 432 -21.59 -4.99 -23.87
C ALA A 432 -21.00 -6.40 -23.62
N ILE A 433 -20.18 -6.93 -24.55
CA ILE A 433 -19.49 -8.22 -24.36
C ILE A 433 -18.52 -8.15 -23.18
N ARG A 434 -17.75 -7.06 -23.03
CA ARG A 434 -16.90 -6.86 -21.84
C ARG A 434 -17.73 -6.83 -20.55
N GLY A 435 -18.90 -6.18 -20.57
CA GLY A 435 -19.85 -6.16 -19.45
C GLY A 435 -20.39 -7.56 -19.09
N LEU A 436 -20.73 -8.36 -20.11
CA LEU A 436 -21.18 -9.76 -19.94
C LEU A 436 -20.05 -10.66 -19.42
N LEU A 437 -18.81 -10.45 -19.90
CA LEU A 437 -17.63 -11.14 -19.40
C LEU A 437 -17.38 -10.79 -17.93
N LEU A 438 -17.40 -9.51 -17.57
CA LEU A 438 -17.29 -9.05 -16.19
C LEU A 438 -18.36 -9.72 -15.31
N ARG A 439 -19.62 -9.73 -15.77
CA ARG A 439 -20.72 -10.38 -15.05
C ARG A 439 -20.50 -11.87 -14.85
N SER A 440 -20.06 -12.57 -15.90
CA SER A 440 -19.77 -14.01 -15.84
C SER A 440 -18.63 -14.33 -14.87
N LEU A 441 -17.63 -13.45 -14.78
CA LEU A 441 -16.49 -13.62 -13.88
C LEU A 441 -16.84 -13.30 -12.41
N VAL A 442 -17.64 -12.25 -12.18
CA VAL A 442 -18.02 -11.81 -10.83
C VAL A 442 -19.11 -12.70 -10.22
N HIS A 443 -20.13 -13.06 -11.00
CA HIS A 443 -21.30 -13.78 -10.49
C HIS A 443 -21.31 -15.27 -10.84
N GLY A 444 -20.43 -15.73 -11.74
CA GLY A 444 -20.40 -17.13 -12.18
C GLY A 444 -21.58 -17.55 -13.07
N THR A 445 -22.41 -16.61 -13.52
CA THR A 445 -23.63 -16.87 -14.31
C THR A 445 -23.50 -16.40 -15.75
N GLY A 446 -24.30 -16.96 -16.67
CA GLY A 446 -24.41 -16.42 -18.04
C GLY A 446 -23.24 -16.75 -18.96
N ARG A 447 -22.44 -17.78 -18.62
CA ARG A 447 -21.30 -18.24 -19.40
C ARG A 447 -21.66 -18.49 -20.87
N GLU A 448 -22.64 -19.33 -21.15
CA GLU A 448 -23.02 -19.71 -22.52
C GLU A 448 -23.47 -18.51 -23.35
N ARG A 449 -24.27 -17.61 -22.75
CA ARG A 449 -24.74 -16.40 -23.41
C ARG A 449 -23.58 -15.44 -23.74
N THR A 450 -22.63 -15.31 -22.82
CA THR A 450 -21.43 -14.50 -23.01
C THR A 450 -20.54 -15.06 -24.12
N LEU A 451 -20.36 -16.39 -24.15
CA LEU A 451 -19.61 -17.06 -25.22
C LEU A 451 -20.30 -16.89 -26.58
N ALA A 452 -21.62 -17.02 -26.64
CA ALA A 452 -22.40 -16.80 -27.87
C ALA A 452 -22.31 -15.35 -28.36
N ALA A 453 -22.38 -14.37 -27.44
CA ALA A 453 -22.20 -12.95 -27.77
C ALA A 453 -20.80 -12.67 -28.32
N ALA A 454 -19.75 -13.23 -27.70
CA ALA A 454 -18.37 -13.12 -28.19
C ALA A 454 -18.21 -13.76 -29.58
N ALA A 455 -18.75 -14.96 -29.79
CA ALA A 455 -18.73 -15.64 -31.10
C ALA A 455 -19.35 -14.77 -32.22
N SER A 456 -20.40 -14.01 -31.90
CA SER A 456 -21.11 -13.17 -32.86
C SER A 456 -20.26 -12.04 -33.46
N ILE A 457 -19.25 -11.55 -32.73
CA ILE A 457 -18.35 -10.50 -33.23
C ILE A 457 -17.07 -11.05 -33.87
N ALA A 458 -16.69 -12.29 -33.56
CA ALA A 458 -15.52 -12.93 -34.17
C ALA A 458 -15.66 -13.06 -35.70
N SER A 459 -16.90 -13.21 -36.20
CA SER A 459 -17.22 -13.31 -37.62
C SER A 459 -16.95 -12.04 -38.43
N THR A 460 -16.71 -10.89 -37.78
CA THR A 460 -16.38 -9.63 -38.48
C THR A 460 -14.97 -9.65 -39.09
N GLY A 461 -14.11 -10.56 -38.65
CA GLY A 461 -12.72 -10.65 -39.11
C GLY A 461 -11.79 -9.54 -38.59
N ARG A 462 -12.28 -8.61 -37.74
CA ARG A 462 -11.41 -7.59 -37.13
C ARG A 462 -10.53 -8.19 -36.05
N ALA A 463 -9.26 -7.80 -36.01
CA ALA A 463 -8.30 -8.32 -35.02
C ALA A 463 -8.73 -7.99 -33.58
N THR A 464 -9.30 -6.81 -33.34
CA THR A 464 -9.83 -6.39 -32.02
C THR A 464 -11.04 -7.21 -31.59
N ASP A 465 -11.98 -7.48 -32.49
CA ASP A 465 -13.16 -8.30 -32.19
C ASP A 465 -12.74 -9.77 -31.90
N ARG A 466 -11.79 -10.30 -32.66
CA ARG A 466 -11.18 -11.62 -32.37
C ARG A 466 -10.44 -11.63 -31.03
N ALA A 467 -9.65 -10.60 -30.73
CA ALA A 467 -8.90 -10.51 -29.49
C ALA A 467 -9.82 -10.51 -28.25
N LEU A 468 -10.91 -9.75 -28.28
CA LEU A 468 -11.92 -9.76 -27.22
C LEU A 468 -12.61 -11.14 -27.12
N THR A 469 -12.88 -11.79 -28.25
CA THR A 469 -13.45 -13.14 -28.26
C THR A 469 -12.52 -14.14 -27.60
N ILE A 470 -11.25 -14.16 -27.97
CA ILE A 470 -10.25 -15.07 -27.40
C ILE A 470 -10.00 -14.76 -25.93
N GLN A 471 -9.92 -13.48 -25.54
CA GLN A 471 -9.84 -13.09 -24.14
C GLN A 471 -11.01 -13.68 -23.34
N THR A 472 -12.22 -13.56 -23.87
CA THR A 472 -13.45 -14.09 -23.24
C THR A 472 -13.38 -15.61 -23.13
N TYR A 473 -12.95 -16.30 -24.18
CA TYR A 473 -12.89 -17.76 -24.20
C TYR A 473 -11.82 -18.31 -23.26
N VAL A 474 -10.62 -17.73 -23.26
CA VAL A 474 -9.53 -18.13 -22.35
C VAL A 474 -9.91 -17.81 -20.91
N ALA A 475 -10.41 -16.60 -20.63
CA ALA A 475 -10.82 -16.21 -19.28
C ALA A 475 -11.92 -17.13 -18.75
N LEU A 476 -12.93 -17.48 -19.54
CA LEU A 476 -13.96 -18.42 -19.12
C LEU A 476 -13.48 -19.88 -19.16
N GLY A 477 -12.33 -20.20 -19.76
CA GLY A 477 -11.87 -21.59 -19.90
C GLY A 477 -12.69 -22.38 -20.93
N ALA A 478 -13.21 -21.71 -21.95
CA ALA A 478 -13.82 -22.32 -23.14
C ALA A 478 -12.78 -22.64 -24.23
N MET A 479 -11.61 -21.99 -24.18
CA MET A 479 -10.47 -22.23 -25.06
C MET A 479 -9.21 -22.40 -24.21
N ARG A 480 -8.32 -23.30 -24.63
CA ARG A 480 -7.03 -23.51 -23.98
C ARG A 480 -6.04 -22.40 -24.39
N LEU A 481 -5.19 -21.96 -23.46
CA LEU A 481 -4.23 -20.90 -23.75
C LEU A 481 -3.24 -21.31 -24.85
N GLU A 482 -2.81 -22.57 -24.88
CA GLU A 482 -1.87 -23.06 -25.89
C GLU A 482 -2.43 -22.91 -27.31
N GLU A 483 -3.72 -23.19 -27.48
CA GLU A 483 -4.44 -23.02 -28.74
C GLU A 483 -4.53 -21.54 -29.13
N ALA A 484 -4.92 -20.69 -28.18
CA ALA A 484 -5.07 -19.25 -28.37
C ALA A 484 -3.74 -18.55 -28.75
N LEU A 485 -2.60 -19.04 -28.26
CA LEU A 485 -1.27 -18.48 -28.57
C LEU A 485 -0.75 -18.87 -29.96
N THR A 486 -1.40 -19.80 -30.67
CA THR A 486 -1.05 -20.14 -32.07
C THR A 486 -1.51 -19.09 -33.08
N GLU A 487 -2.33 -18.12 -32.65
CA GLU A 487 -2.85 -17.06 -33.50
C GLU A 487 -1.76 -16.19 -34.13
N THR A 488 -1.92 -15.87 -35.42
CA THR A 488 -0.93 -15.09 -36.18
C THR A 488 -0.90 -13.63 -35.73
N SER A 489 -2.05 -13.08 -35.30
CA SER A 489 -2.17 -11.68 -34.91
C SER A 489 -1.71 -11.45 -33.46
N ALA A 490 -0.75 -10.54 -33.27
CA ALA A 490 -0.23 -10.18 -31.95
C ALA A 490 -1.28 -9.59 -31.01
N ILE A 491 -2.24 -8.82 -31.53
CA ILE A 491 -3.36 -8.25 -30.75
C ILE A 491 -4.24 -9.38 -30.20
N VAL A 492 -4.46 -10.43 -31.00
CA VAL A 492 -5.25 -11.59 -30.59
C VAL A 492 -4.53 -12.41 -29.52
N ARG A 493 -3.21 -12.63 -29.68
CA ARG A 493 -2.37 -13.25 -28.63
C ARG A 493 -2.35 -12.43 -27.34
N THR A 494 -2.31 -11.10 -27.45
CA THR A 494 -2.44 -10.19 -26.30
C THR A 494 -3.77 -10.40 -25.57
N GLY A 495 -4.89 -10.51 -26.29
CA GLY A 495 -6.18 -10.87 -25.72
C GLY A 495 -6.16 -12.22 -24.98
N ALA A 496 -5.49 -13.23 -25.55
CA ALA A 496 -5.31 -14.54 -24.90
C ALA A 496 -4.54 -14.43 -23.57
N ILE A 497 -3.42 -13.70 -23.56
CA ILE A 497 -2.61 -13.49 -22.36
C ILE A 497 -3.40 -12.74 -21.29
N MET A 498 -4.14 -11.68 -21.66
CA MET A 498 -5.00 -10.94 -20.73
C MET A 498 -6.12 -11.80 -20.15
N GLY A 499 -6.68 -12.74 -20.93
CA GLY A 499 -7.66 -13.71 -20.43
C GLY A 499 -7.05 -14.74 -19.49
N ALA A 500 -5.79 -15.13 -19.74
CA ALA A 500 -5.06 -16.09 -18.92
C ALA A 500 -4.74 -15.59 -17.51
N LEU A 501 -4.72 -14.27 -17.28
CA LEU A 501 -4.50 -13.68 -15.95
C LEU A 501 -5.50 -14.14 -14.89
N ARG A 502 -6.66 -14.67 -15.30
CA ARG A 502 -7.63 -15.29 -14.38
C ARG A 502 -7.07 -16.55 -13.71
N HIS A 503 -6.23 -17.29 -14.42
CA HIS A 503 -5.78 -18.63 -14.04
C HIS A 503 -4.41 -18.55 -13.39
N ASP A 504 -4.34 -18.90 -12.11
CA ASP A 504 -3.10 -18.93 -11.32
C ASP A 504 -2.70 -20.37 -11.05
N ASP A 505 -2.40 -21.08 -12.13
CA ASP A 505 -2.05 -22.48 -12.11
C ASP A 505 -0.71 -22.74 -12.82
N ALA A 506 -0.04 -23.81 -12.41
CA ALA A 506 1.29 -24.15 -12.91
C ALA A 506 1.34 -24.41 -14.43
N ARG A 507 0.22 -24.79 -15.05
CA ARG A 507 0.15 -25.02 -16.49
C ARG A 507 0.09 -23.69 -17.23
N THR A 508 -0.78 -22.77 -16.82
CA THR A 508 -0.82 -21.40 -17.39
C THR A 508 0.55 -20.72 -17.30
N CYS A 509 1.18 -20.77 -16.12
CA CYS A 509 2.56 -20.31 -15.91
C CYS A 509 3.55 -20.86 -16.94
N ARG A 510 3.55 -22.19 -17.14
CA ARG A 510 4.48 -22.87 -18.05
C ARG A 510 4.24 -22.48 -19.49
N THR A 511 2.98 -22.43 -19.91
CA THR A 511 2.59 -22.05 -21.27
C THR A 511 3.04 -20.63 -21.62
N LEU A 512 2.88 -19.67 -20.69
CA LEU A 512 3.37 -18.30 -20.89
C LEU A 512 4.91 -18.27 -20.97
N ALA A 513 5.61 -19.01 -20.11
CA ALA A 513 7.07 -19.08 -20.10
C ALA A 513 7.66 -19.69 -21.38
N GLU A 514 7.02 -20.74 -21.92
CA GLU A 514 7.41 -21.41 -23.16
C GLU A 514 7.17 -20.54 -24.40
N GLN A 515 6.15 -19.68 -24.38
CA GLN A 515 5.84 -18.77 -25.48
C GLN A 515 6.76 -17.55 -25.52
N LEU A 516 7.20 -17.07 -24.36
CA LEU A 516 8.02 -15.85 -24.23
C LEU A 516 9.23 -15.76 -25.18
N PRO A 517 10.09 -16.79 -25.35
CA PRO A 517 11.23 -16.70 -26.27
C PRO A 517 10.81 -16.65 -27.75
N ARG A 518 9.62 -17.14 -28.10
CA ARG A 518 9.10 -17.21 -29.48
C ARG A 518 8.36 -15.94 -29.90
N GLU A 519 7.92 -15.13 -28.95
CA GLU A 519 7.13 -13.94 -29.21
C GLU A 519 8.00 -12.78 -29.74
N THR A 520 7.58 -12.21 -30.87
CA THR A 520 8.28 -11.11 -31.55
C THR A 520 7.62 -9.76 -31.31
N ASP A 521 6.32 -9.73 -31.02
CA ASP A 521 5.61 -8.48 -30.74
C ASP A 521 5.98 -7.95 -29.34
N PRO A 522 6.41 -6.68 -29.20
CA PRO A 522 6.87 -6.14 -27.93
C PRO A 522 5.78 -6.09 -26.85
N THR A 523 4.52 -5.86 -27.23
CA THR A 523 3.40 -5.76 -26.28
C THR A 523 3.09 -7.14 -25.70
N ALA A 524 2.87 -8.13 -26.57
CA ALA A 524 2.63 -9.51 -26.15
C ALA A 524 3.84 -10.05 -25.36
N ARG A 525 5.07 -9.76 -25.80
CA ARG A 525 6.30 -10.18 -25.12
C ARG A 525 6.48 -9.53 -23.75
N THR A 526 5.96 -8.32 -23.53
CA THR A 526 5.92 -7.68 -22.21
C THR A 526 4.91 -8.37 -21.31
N LEU A 527 3.70 -8.67 -21.80
CA LEU A 527 2.66 -9.34 -21.02
C LEU A 527 3.03 -10.77 -20.62
N LEU A 528 3.75 -11.49 -21.47
CA LEU A 528 4.26 -12.85 -21.18
C LEU A 528 5.22 -12.89 -19.97
N ALA A 529 5.76 -11.75 -19.53
CA ALA A 529 6.54 -11.66 -18.29
C ALA A 529 5.72 -12.02 -17.05
N ALA A 530 4.38 -12.07 -17.13
CA ALA A 530 3.51 -12.62 -16.08
C ALA A 530 3.85 -14.07 -15.70
N ALA A 531 4.67 -14.78 -16.48
CA ALA A 531 5.21 -16.10 -16.14
C ALA A 531 6.37 -16.08 -15.13
N PHE A 532 7.05 -14.94 -14.94
CA PHE A 532 8.25 -14.85 -14.08
C PHE A 532 8.02 -15.20 -12.60
N PRO A 533 6.88 -14.85 -11.96
CA PRO A 533 6.60 -15.25 -10.57
C PRO A 533 6.62 -16.78 -10.35
N CYS A 534 6.44 -17.58 -11.40
CA CYS A 534 6.41 -19.03 -11.32
C CYS A 534 7.81 -19.67 -11.12
N GLY A 535 8.86 -18.85 -11.07
CA GLY A 535 10.22 -19.25 -10.71
C GLY A 535 11.14 -19.56 -11.89
N PRO A 536 12.45 -19.76 -11.63
CA PRO A 536 13.47 -19.84 -12.68
C PRO A 536 13.43 -21.15 -13.49
N ARG A 537 12.87 -22.23 -12.94
CA ARG A 537 12.92 -23.59 -13.53
C ARG A 537 12.14 -23.77 -14.84
N GLY A 538 11.33 -22.80 -15.25
CA GLY A 538 10.54 -22.85 -16.49
C GLY A 538 10.79 -21.71 -17.48
N VAL A 539 11.60 -20.70 -17.12
CA VAL A 539 11.78 -19.49 -17.92
C VAL A 539 13.17 -19.49 -18.54
N THR A 540 13.28 -19.58 -19.87
CA THR A 540 14.57 -19.71 -20.58
C THR A 540 15.21 -18.37 -21.00
N VAL A 541 14.69 -17.24 -20.53
CA VAL A 541 15.19 -15.91 -20.90
C VAL A 541 16.62 -15.71 -20.38
N PRO A 542 17.61 -15.29 -21.22
CA PRO A 542 18.97 -15.01 -20.78
C PRO A 542 19.04 -13.86 -19.77
N SER A 543 19.99 -13.93 -18.82
CA SER A 543 20.17 -12.85 -17.83
C SER A 543 20.48 -11.49 -18.46
N SER A 544 21.16 -11.45 -19.61
CA SER A 544 21.42 -10.20 -20.35
C SER A 544 20.14 -9.52 -20.84
N GLU A 545 19.13 -10.30 -21.27
CA GLU A 545 17.83 -9.77 -21.67
C GLU A 545 17.03 -9.30 -20.44
N LEU A 546 17.09 -10.05 -19.33
CA LEU A 546 16.44 -9.63 -18.10
C LEU A 546 17.03 -8.32 -17.57
N TRP A 547 18.36 -8.15 -17.62
CA TRP A 547 19.03 -6.89 -17.28
C TRP A 547 18.60 -5.74 -18.18
N ALA A 548 18.45 -5.97 -19.49
CA ALA A 548 17.96 -4.96 -20.41
C ALA A 548 16.53 -4.50 -20.06
N ARG A 549 15.62 -5.45 -19.79
CA ARG A 549 14.23 -5.16 -19.39
C ARG A 549 14.14 -4.44 -18.05
N ALA A 550 14.89 -4.92 -17.06
CA ALA A 550 14.97 -4.31 -15.74
C ALA A 550 15.43 -2.85 -15.80
N ARG A 551 16.37 -2.54 -16.71
CA ARG A 551 16.91 -1.19 -16.93
C ARG A 551 16.04 -0.29 -17.81
N ASP A 552 15.27 -0.86 -18.76
CA ASP A 552 14.31 -0.08 -19.58
C ASP A 552 13.17 0.52 -18.72
N GLY A 553 12.92 -0.05 -17.54
CA GLY A 553 11.86 0.41 -16.64
C GLY A 553 10.45 0.17 -17.20
N GLY A 554 10.29 -0.74 -18.17
CA GLY A 554 9.01 -1.07 -18.79
C GLY A 554 7.98 -1.69 -17.82
N ALA A 555 6.80 -2.03 -18.34
CA ALA A 555 5.70 -2.56 -17.51
C ALA A 555 6.03 -3.88 -16.80
N ASP A 556 6.99 -4.63 -17.33
CA ASP A 556 7.51 -5.90 -16.84
C ASP A 556 8.82 -5.77 -16.05
N ALA A 557 9.40 -4.57 -15.92
CA ALA A 557 10.68 -4.36 -15.24
C ALA A 557 10.71 -4.90 -13.79
N PRO A 558 9.66 -4.74 -12.95
CA PRO A 558 9.62 -5.37 -11.63
C PRO A 558 9.73 -6.89 -11.67
N LEU A 559 9.06 -7.53 -12.64
CA LEU A 559 9.12 -8.99 -12.81
C LEU A 559 10.49 -9.42 -13.34
N ALA A 560 11.14 -8.62 -14.19
CA ALA A 560 12.51 -8.88 -14.63
C ALA A 560 13.50 -8.83 -13.45
N TRP A 561 13.36 -7.85 -12.55
CA TRP A 561 14.13 -7.77 -11.30
C TRP A 561 13.91 -8.97 -10.39
N LEU A 562 12.65 -9.42 -10.23
CA LEU A 562 12.33 -10.64 -9.50
C LEU A 562 13.07 -11.85 -10.08
N MET A 563 13.04 -12.01 -11.41
CA MET A 563 13.69 -13.14 -12.06
C MET A 563 15.22 -13.06 -11.95
N LEU A 564 15.82 -11.89 -12.12
CA LEU A 564 17.27 -11.69 -11.91
C LEU A 564 17.69 -12.06 -10.49
N ALA A 565 16.99 -11.54 -9.49
CA ALA A 565 17.28 -11.81 -8.10
C ALA A 565 17.12 -13.30 -7.74
N SER A 566 16.18 -14.02 -8.37
CA SER A 566 16.04 -15.47 -8.19
C SER A 566 17.17 -16.31 -8.77
N ARG A 567 17.95 -15.74 -9.70
CA ARG A 567 19.09 -16.39 -10.40
C ARG A 567 20.44 -15.84 -9.98
N ALA A 568 20.45 -14.94 -9.00
CA ALA A 568 21.60 -14.14 -8.63
C ALA A 568 22.84 -14.97 -8.32
N SER A 569 23.94 -14.64 -8.99
CA SER A 569 25.29 -15.12 -8.66
C SER A 569 26.05 -14.08 -7.84
N ASP A 570 27.23 -14.43 -7.32
CA ASP A 570 28.09 -13.47 -6.60
C ASP A 570 28.51 -12.28 -7.46
N ARG A 571 28.51 -12.44 -8.80
CA ARG A 571 28.85 -11.37 -9.73
C ARG A 571 27.77 -10.28 -9.78
N ASP A 572 26.52 -10.64 -9.49
CA ASP A 572 25.36 -9.74 -9.56
C ASP A 572 25.11 -9.01 -8.22
N ALA A 573 25.90 -9.30 -7.19
CA ALA A 573 25.65 -8.85 -5.82
C ALA A 573 25.58 -7.33 -5.67
N VAL A 574 26.50 -6.59 -6.33
CA VAL A 574 26.55 -5.12 -6.26
C VAL A 574 25.31 -4.49 -6.89
N GLU A 575 24.88 -5.00 -8.04
CA GLU A 575 23.73 -4.45 -8.76
C GLU A 575 22.42 -4.77 -8.03
N LEU A 576 22.32 -5.95 -7.40
CA LEU A 576 21.18 -6.32 -6.56
C LEU A 576 21.12 -5.54 -5.25
N GLU A 577 22.28 -5.22 -4.64
CA GLU A 577 22.35 -4.28 -3.51
C GLU A 577 21.85 -2.89 -3.93
N GLY A 578 22.28 -2.41 -5.10
CA GLY A 578 21.77 -1.16 -5.68
C GLY A 578 20.26 -1.20 -5.90
N ALA A 579 19.71 -2.33 -6.37
CA ALA A 579 18.28 -2.49 -6.58
C ALA A 579 17.48 -2.59 -5.26
N LEU A 580 18.03 -3.22 -4.21
CA LEU A 580 17.49 -3.20 -2.85
C LEU A 580 17.57 -1.81 -2.20
N ALA A 581 18.47 -0.94 -2.68
CA ALA A 581 18.58 0.45 -2.26
C ALA A 581 17.88 1.44 -3.23
N SER A 582 17.16 0.94 -4.23
CA SER A 582 16.47 1.77 -5.23
C SER A 582 15.44 2.68 -4.58
N GLY A 583 15.22 3.89 -5.13
CA GLY A 583 14.12 4.76 -4.71
C GLY A 583 12.72 4.18 -5.01
N ASP A 584 12.61 3.22 -5.94
CA ASP A 584 11.34 2.59 -6.31
C ASP A 584 11.02 1.39 -5.40
N SER A 585 10.01 1.53 -4.53
CA SER A 585 9.58 0.48 -3.59
C SER A 585 9.08 -0.78 -4.29
N VAL A 586 8.55 -0.65 -5.51
CA VAL A 586 8.11 -1.80 -6.31
C VAL A 586 9.32 -2.63 -6.72
N ILE A 587 10.42 -2.00 -7.15
CA ILE A 587 11.67 -2.70 -7.47
C ILE A 587 12.22 -3.40 -6.23
N ARG A 588 12.38 -2.68 -5.11
CA ARG A 588 12.88 -3.26 -3.84
C ARG A 588 12.07 -4.50 -3.42
N SER A 589 10.73 -4.40 -3.47
CA SER A 589 9.81 -5.48 -3.16
C SER A 589 10.00 -6.71 -4.06
N HIS A 590 10.23 -6.50 -5.36
CA HIS A 590 10.40 -7.60 -6.32
C HIS A 590 11.77 -8.26 -6.21
N VAL A 591 12.83 -7.48 -5.93
CA VAL A 591 14.16 -8.03 -5.65
C VAL A 591 14.13 -8.88 -4.38
N ALA A 592 13.47 -8.41 -3.31
CA ALA A 592 13.32 -9.20 -2.09
C ALA A 592 12.63 -10.55 -2.33
N ARG A 593 11.54 -10.56 -3.11
CA ARG A 593 10.82 -11.79 -3.51
C ARG A 593 11.67 -12.70 -4.40
N GLY A 594 12.42 -12.13 -5.33
CA GLY A 594 13.31 -12.89 -6.19
C GLY A 594 14.40 -13.59 -5.37
N LEU A 595 15.04 -12.86 -4.45
CA LEU A 595 16.05 -13.42 -3.55
C LEU A 595 15.50 -14.61 -2.72
N SER A 596 14.24 -14.57 -2.28
CA SER A 596 13.62 -15.70 -1.56
C SER A 596 13.38 -16.95 -2.41
N LEU A 597 13.37 -16.82 -3.74
CA LEU A 597 13.28 -17.95 -4.67
C LEU A 597 14.66 -18.51 -5.05
N GLY A 598 15.73 -17.78 -4.74
CA GLY A 598 17.12 -18.19 -5.01
C GLY A 598 17.67 -19.17 -3.97
N THR A 599 18.91 -19.63 -4.20
CA THR A 599 19.57 -20.64 -3.36
C THR A 599 20.82 -20.10 -2.63
N ARG A 600 21.01 -18.79 -2.56
CA ARG A 600 22.20 -18.19 -1.93
C ARG A 600 22.11 -18.24 -0.40
N GLU A 601 23.22 -18.58 0.24
CA GLU A 601 23.33 -18.70 1.69
C GLU A 601 23.33 -17.34 2.42
N ASP A 602 23.83 -16.27 1.78
CA ASP A 602 23.93 -14.93 2.37
C ASP A 602 22.62 -14.11 2.30
N THR A 603 21.59 -14.64 1.64
CA THR A 603 20.30 -13.96 1.43
C THR A 603 19.63 -13.50 2.72
N PRO A 604 19.54 -14.32 3.80
CA PRO A 604 18.88 -13.87 5.04
C PRO A 604 19.54 -12.63 5.64
N GLY A 605 20.88 -12.54 5.62
CA GLY A 605 21.60 -11.38 6.12
C GLY A 605 21.36 -10.11 5.29
N ARG A 606 21.24 -10.24 3.97
CA ARG A 606 20.93 -9.13 3.05
C ARG A 606 19.51 -8.61 3.25
N LEU A 607 18.54 -9.52 3.31
CA LEU A 607 17.13 -9.17 3.53
C LEU A 607 16.92 -8.54 4.91
N ALA A 608 17.58 -9.06 5.95
CA ALA A 608 17.55 -8.50 7.30
C ALA A 608 18.09 -7.06 7.31
N ARG A 609 19.23 -6.81 6.65
CA ARG A 609 19.82 -5.46 6.54
C ARG A 609 18.91 -4.49 5.78
N ALA A 610 18.30 -4.94 4.68
CA ALA A 610 17.35 -4.14 3.93
C ALA A 610 16.11 -3.78 4.78
N LEU A 611 15.61 -4.72 5.59
CA LEU A 611 14.44 -4.51 6.44
C LEU A 611 14.68 -3.48 7.56
N THR A 612 15.90 -3.37 8.08
CA THR A 612 16.20 -2.52 9.25
C THR A 612 15.74 -1.08 9.06
N TYR A 613 15.93 -0.51 7.87
CA TYR A 613 15.65 0.89 7.55
C TYR A 613 14.71 1.04 6.34
N GLU A 614 13.86 0.05 6.08
CA GLU A 614 12.85 0.13 5.01
C GLU A 614 11.62 0.92 5.49
N SER A 615 11.29 2.00 4.79
CA SER A 615 10.20 2.90 5.15
C SER A 615 8.85 2.52 4.54
N ASP A 616 8.85 1.85 3.39
CA ASP A 616 7.62 1.45 2.70
C ASP A 616 7.04 0.16 3.29
N ALA A 617 5.76 0.21 3.71
CA ALA A 617 5.11 -0.92 4.38
C ALA A 617 4.96 -2.15 3.46
N THR A 618 4.73 -1.94 2.16
CA THR A 618 4.60 -3.03 1.17
C THR A 618 5.93 -3.76 1.00
N THR A 619 7.02 -3.01 0.94
CA THR A 619 8.38 -3.53 0.83
C THR A 619 8.81 -4.23 2.11
N ARG A 620 8.50 -3.70 3.29
CA ARG A 620 8.70 -4.42 4.56
C ARG A 620 7.95 -5.74 4.60
N LEU A 621 6.69 -5.76 4.16
CA LEU A 621 5.92 -7.00 4.08
C LEU A 621 6.56 -8.00 3.12
N ALA A 622 7.09 -7.55 1.98
CA ALA A 622 7.83 -8.39 1.04
C ALA A 622 9.13 -8.94 1.64
N LEU A 623 9.92 -8.10 2.34
CA LEU A 623 11.16 -8.49 3.02
C LEU A 623 10.93 -9.48 4.16
N VAL A 624 9.92 -9.25 5.01
CA VAL A 624 9.52 -10.19 6.08
C VAL A 624 9.04 -11.50 5.48
N SER A 625 8.26 -11.47 4.40
CA SER A 625 7.83 -12.68 3.70
C SER A 625 8.98 -13.44 3.08
N ALA A 626 9.96 -12.72 2.51
CA ALA A 626 11.18 -13.31 1.95
C ALA A 626 12.07 -13.92 3.05
N LEU A 627 12.23 -13.25 4.20
CA LEU A 627 12.95 -13.82 5.34
C LEU A 627 12.27 -15.09 5.88
N ALA A 628 10.94 -15.11 5.89
CA ALA A 628 10.17 -16.26 6.36
C ALA A 628 10.43 -17.55 5.57
N THR A 629 10.85 -17.48 4.30
CA THR A 629 11.14 -18.68 3.49
C THR A 629 12.42 -19.39 3.90
N PHE A 630 13.36 -18.69 4.53
CA PHE A 630 14.65 -19.25 4.98
C PHE A 630 14.60 -19.79 6.40
N GLY A 631 13.44 -19.71 7.06
CA GLY A 631 13.29 -20.02 8.48
C GLY A 631 13.80 -18.91 9.39
N TRP A 632 13.27 -18.85 10.60
CA TRP A 632 13.68 -17.86 11.61
C TRP A 632 15.06 -18.17 12.21
N ASP A 633 15.70 -19.30 11.91
CA ASP A 633 16.83 -19.83 12.70
C ASP A 633 18.17 -19.09 12.56
N THR A 634 18.30 -18.21 11.55
CA THR A 634 19.51 -17.38 11.42
C THR A 634 19.50 -16.26 12.49
N PRO A 635 20.65 -15.92 13.12
CA PRO A 635 20.71 -14.83 14.10
C PRO A 635 20.13 -13.51 13.57
N SER A 636 20.52 -13.12 12.34
CA SER A 636 20.03 -11.89 11.69
C SER A 636 18.54 -11.96 11.36
N GLY A 637 18.04 -13.14 10.96
CA GLY A 637 16.61 -13.35 10.71
C GLY A 637 15.78 -13.23 11.99
N ARG A 638 16.21 -13.87 13.09
CA ARG A 638 15.55 -13.75 14.40
C ARG A 638 15.44 -12.32 14.87
N GLU A 639 16.55 -11.58 14.81
CA GLU A 639 16.60 -10.21 15.28
C GLU A 639 15.70 -9.30 14.44
N ALA A 640 15.77 -9.42 13.11
CA ALA A 640 14.98 -8.61 12.19
C ALA A 640 13.47 -8.92 12.30
N LEU A 641 13.08 -10.20 12.33
CA LEU A 641 11.69 -10.62 12.51
C LEU A 641 11.16 -10.25 13.89
N GLY A 642 11.96 -10.40 14.95
CA GLY A 642 11.58 -10.00 16.31
C GLY A 642 11.36 -8.49 16.43
N THR A 643 12.22 -7.70 15.79
CA THR A 643 12.06 -6.23 15.72
C THR A 643 10.79 -5.85 14.95
N ALA A 644 10.54 -6.49 13.81
CA ALA A 644 9.33 -6.26 13.03
C ALA A 644 8.07 -6.63 13.82
N LEU A 645 8.05 -7.79 14.47
CA LEU A 645 6.95 -8.24 15.32
C LEU A 645 6.65 -7.27 16.46
N ALA A 646 7.68 -6.80 17.16
CA ALA A 646 7.51 -5.91 18.31
C ALA A 646 7.08 -4.50 17.88
N TRP A 647 7.76 -3.94 16.88
CA TRP A 647 7.78 -2.49 16.66
C TRP A 647 7.27 -2.02 15.32
N ASP A 648 7.01 -2.89 14.34
CA ASP A 648 6.51 -2.42 13.05
C ASP A 648 5.15 -1.73 13.23
N PRO A 649 4.96 -0.51 12.70
CA PRO A 649 3.67 0.18 12.80
C PRO A 649 2.56 -0.54 12.01
N ALA A 650 2.89 -1.26 10.93
CA ALA A 650 1.90 -1.93 10.10
C ALA A 650 1.47 -3.29 10.69
N PRO A 651 0.16 -3.53 10.91
CA PRO A 651 -0.34 -4.78 11.48
C PRO A 651 -0.01 -6.00 10.62
N ASP A 652 -0.13 -5.90 9.30
CA ASP A 652 0.13 -7.01 8.37
C ASP A 652 1.60 -7.48 8.43
N VAL A 653 2.53 -6.55 8.62
CA VAL A 653 3.97 -6.86 8.77
C VAL A 653 4.21 -7.61 10.08
N ARG A 654 3.58 -7.16 11.18
CA ARG A 654 3.67 -7.84 12.48
C ARG A 654 3.07 -9.23 12.43
N GLU A 655 1.88 -9.38 11.87
CA GLU A 655 1.23 -10.68 11.73
C GLU A 655 2.10 -11.64 10.90
N ARG A 656 2.67 -11.15 9.79
CA ARG A 656 3.58 -11.96 8.96
C ARG A 656 4.83 -12.37 9.73
N ALA A 657 5.42 -11.46 10.50
CA ALA A 657 6.58 -11.75 11.35
C ALA A 657 6.25 -12.76 12.46
N GLU A 658 5.09 -12.62 13.11
CA GLU A 658 4.61 -13.57 14.14
C GLU A 658 4.48 -14.98 13.57
N ARG A 659 3.84 -15.11 12.41
CA ARG A 659 3.66 -16.40 11.73
C ARG A 659 5.01 -17.01 11.36
N ALA A 660 5.92 -16.20 10.79
CA ALA A 660 7.27 -16.65 10.44
C ALA A 660 8.06 -17.17 11.67
N MET A 661 8.05 -16.42 12.78
CA MET A 661 8.69 -16.83 14.03
C MET A 661 8.03 -18.05 14.67
N SER A 662 6.73 -18.26 14.41
CA SER A 662 5.99 -19.44 14.87
C SER A 662 6.12 -20.65 13.93
N GLY A 663 6.90 -20.56 12.84
CA GLY A 663 6.97 -21.60 11.81
C GLY A 663 5.65 -21.83 11.05
N ARG A 664 4.69 -20.91 11.12
CA ARG A 664 3.40 -20.98 10.43
C ARG A 664 3.54 -20.41 9.02
N PRO A 665 2.96 -21.06 7.99
CA PRO A 665 2.98 -20.51 6.63
C PRO A 665 2.23 -19.17 6.56
N PRO A 666 2.54 -18.30 5.58
CA PRO A 666 1.80 -17.07 5.38
C PRO A 666 0.31 -17.36 5.15
N LEU A 667 -0.56 -16.42 5.54
CA LEU A 667 -1.96 -16.50 5.16
C LEU A 667 -2.04 -16.40 3.63
N THR A 668 -2.57 -17.45 3.00
CA THR A 668 -3.00 -17.39 1.61
C THR A 668 -4.32 -16.63 1.55
N PRO A 669 -4.43 -15.55 0.76
CA PRO A 669 -5.70 -14.88 0.53
C PRO A 669 -6.73 -15.91 0.08
N LYS A 670 -7.88 -15.96 0.75
CA LYS A 670 -8.99 -16.82 0.33
C LYS A 670 -9.61 -16.25 -0.94
N GLU A 671 -9.98 -17.13 -1.86
CA GLU A 671 -10.90 -16.82 -2.97
C GLU A 671 -12.18 -16.20 -2.40
N PRO A 672 -12.79 -15.21 -3.09
CA PRO A 672 -12.76 -15.01 -4.54
C PRO A 672 -11.72 -13.99 -5.05
N ARG A 673 -11.26 -14.20 -6.29
CA ARG A 673 -10.51 -13.21 -7.07
C ARG A 673 -11.48 -12.24 -7.75
N ASP A 674 -11.15 -10.96 -7.76
CA ASP A 674 -11.92 -9.91 -8.42
C ASP A 674 -11.38 -9.64 -9.84
N VAL A 675 -12.07 -8.76 -10.57
CA VAL A 675 -11.75 -8.35 -11.93
C VAL A 675 -11.64 -6.83 -11.96
N ALA A 676 -10.55 -6.23 -12.41
CA ALA A 676 -10.54 -4.78 -12.61
C ALA A 676 -11.17 -4.41 -13.96
N TRP A 677 -12.06 -3.41 -13.96
CA TRP A 677 -12.54 -2.73 -15.15
C TRP A 677 -11.84 -1.38 -15.22
N LEU A 678 -10.95 -1.22 -16.20
CA LEU A 678 -10.12 -0.03 -16.34
C LEU A 678 -10.42 0.64 -17.68
N SER A 679 -10.56 1.96 -17.66
CA SER A 679 -10.73 2.80 -18.85
C SER A 679 -9.70 3.92 -18.83
N LEU A 680 -8.98 4.09 -19.93
CA LEU A 680 -8.15 5.26 -20.16
C LEU A 680 -9.01 6.38 -20.71
N ALA A 681 -8.81 7.58 -20.18
CA ALA A 681 -9.35 8.81 -20.72
C ALA A 681 -8.20 9.79 -20.96
N THR A 682 -8.27 10.57 -22.03
CA THR A 682 -7.38 11.71 -22.23
C THR A 682 -7.67 12.77 -21.18
N ALA A 683 -6.74 13.68 -20.93
CA ALA A 683 -6.96 14.82 -20.03
C ALA A 683 -8.17 15.69 -20.46
N THR A 684 -8.52 15.66 -21.74
CA THR A 684 -9.68 16.34 -22.33
C THR A 684 -10.96 15.50 -22.33
N GLY A 685 -10.96 14.29 -21.76
CA GLY A 685 -12.14 13.44 -21.61
C GLY A 685 -12.48 12.54 -22.80
N GLY A 686 -11.60 12.40 -23.80
CA GLY A 686 -11.72 11.43 -24.89
C GLY A 686 -11.26 10.03 -24.48
N SER A 687 -11.53 9.00 -25.28
CA SER A 687 -11.00 7.65 -25.05
C SER A 687 -9.47 7.63 -25.21
N GLY A 688 -8.77 7.08 -24.23
CA GLY A 688 -7.35 6.76 -24.40
C GLY A 688 -7.16 5.65 -25.45
N GLY A 689 -6.04 5.67 -26.17
CA GLY A 689 -5.72 4.60 -27.12
C GLY A 689 -5.10 3.36 -26.43
N ALA A 690 -4.62 2.42 -27.24
CA ALA A 690 -3.89 1.25 -26.76
C ALA A 690 -2.61 1.65 -26.00
N GLY A 691 -2.26 0.87 -24.98
CA GLY A 691 -1.08 1.14 -24.16
C GLY A 691 -0.80 0.09 -23.11
N LEU A 692 0.43 0.10 -22.56
CA LEU A 692 0.85 -0.78 -21.47
C LEU A 692 0.79 -0.04 -20.14
N ALA A 693 0.43 -0.77 -19.09
CA ALA A 693 0.47 -0.31 -17.72
C ALA A 693 0.89 -1.45 -16.79
N THR A 694 1.15 -1.12 -15.53
CA THR A 694 1.45 -2.10 -14.49
C THR A 694 0.38 -2.02 -13.40
N VAL A 695 -0.22 -3.15 -13.06
CA VAL A 695 -1.12 -3.27 -11.91
C VAL A 695 -0.33 -3.88 -10.76
N LEU A 696 -0.15 -3.12 -9.69
CA LEU A 696 0.31 -3.63 -8.40
C LEU A 696 -0.89 -4.24 -7.68
N ARG A 697 -0.86 -5.57 -7.52
CA ARG A 697 -1.87 -6.35 -6.80
C ARG A 697 -1.78 -6.13 -5.30
N SER A 698 -2.84 -6.46 -4.56
CA SER A 698 -2.87 -6.36 -3.09
C SER A 698 -1.88 -7.29 -2.38
N ASP A 699 -1.45 -8.37 -3.05
CA ASP A 699 -0.39 -9.25 -2.57
C ASP A 699 1.02 -8.73 -2.88
N GLY A 700 1.13 -7.52 -3.44
CA GLY A 700 2.37 -6.79 -3.74
C GLY A 700 3.09 -7.22 -5.01
N LEU A 701 2.45 -8.04 -5.85
CA LEU A 701 3.02 -8.43 -7.16
C LEU A 701 2.62 -7.40 -8.23
N ALA A 702 3.58 -6.93 -9.02
CA ALA A 702 3.34 -6.00 -10.12
C ALA A 702 3.21 -6.77 -11.45
N LEU A 703 2.04 -6.71 -12.08
CA LEU A 703 1.75 -7.41 -13.34
C LEU A 703 1.60 -6.42 -14.50
N PRO A 704 2.22 -6.68 -15.66
CA PRO A 704 1.96 -5.90 -16.86
C PRO A 704 0.55 -6.20 -17.38
N ILE A 705 -0.15 -5.14 -17.81
CA ILE A 705 -1.46 -5.21 -18.45
C ILE A 705 -1.46 -4.36 -19.73
N ALA A 706 -2.38 -4.65 -20.64
CA ALA A 706 -2.58 -3.88 -21.85
C ALA A 706 -4.01 -3.32 -21.94
N PHE A 707 -4.09 -2.07 -22.37
CA PHE A 707 -5.31 -1.44 -22.87
C PHE A 707 -5.42 -1.69 -24.37
N ASP A 708 -6.62 -2.04 -24.81
CA ASP A 708 -6.92 -2.21 -26.23
C ASP A 708 -7.15 -0.86 -26.95
N GLU A 709 -7.46 -0.93 -28.25
CA GLU A 709 -7.73 0.25 -29.08
C GLU A 709 -8.95 1.07 -28.61
N ASP A 710 -9.87 0.47 -27.85
CA ASP A 710 -11.00 1.19 -27.25
C ASP A 710 -10.61 1.90 -25.92
N GLY A 711 -9.35 1.77 -25.49
CA GLY A 711 -8.84 2.32 -24.23
C GLY A 711 -9.27 1.54 -23.00
N LEU A 712 -9.69 0.28 -23.16
CA LEU A 712 -10.22 -0.54 -22.07
C LEU A 712 -9.27 -1.69 -21.72
N ALA A 713 -9.22 -2.03 -20.44
CA ALA A 713 -8.56 -3.24 -19.96
C ALA A 713 -9.45 -3.92 -18.92
N LEU A 714 -9.79 -5.19 -19.19
CA LEU A 714 -10.42 -6.08 -18.24
C LEU A 714 -9.37 -7.02 -17.67
N VAL A 715 -9.06 -6.89 -16.38
CA VAL A 715 -7.98 -7.62 -15.72
C VAL A 715 -8.57 -8.61 -14.71
N PRO A 716 -8.78 -9.88 -15.10
CA PRO A 716 -9.31 -10.88 -14.18
C PRO A 716 -8.23 -11.41 -13.23
N GLY A 717 -8.66 -12.08 -12.15
CA GLY A 717 -7.76 -12.86 -11.29
C GLY A 717 -7.03 -12.03 -10.23
N LEU A 718 -7.51 -10.81 -9.93
CA LEU A 718 -6.89 -9.95 -8.93
C LEU A 718 -7.25 -10.41 -7.52
N PRO A 719 -6.27 -10.50 -6.59
CA PRO A 719 -6.56 -10.78 -5.20
C PRO A 719 -7.39 -9.64 -4.58
N PRO A 720 -8.25 -9.93 -3.59
CA PRO A 720 -9.00 -8.91 -2.89
C PRO A 720 -8.06 -7.93 -2.17
N GLY A 721 -8.40 -6.65 -2.16
CA GLY A 721 -7.65 -5.60 -1.47
C GLY A 721 -7.33 -4.41 -2.36
N ALA A 722 -6.50 -3.50 -1.85
CA ALA A 722 -6.08 -2.32 -2.60
C ALA A 722 -5.19 -2.72 -3.79
N ILE A 723 -5.45 -2.11 -4.94
CA ILE A 723 -4.61 -2.23 -6.13
C ILE A 723 -4.11 -0.85 -6.53
N THR A 724 -2.92 -0.78 -7.11
CA THR A 724 -2.38 0.48 -7.66
C THR A 724 -2.12 0.30 -9.15
N LEU A 725 -2.53 1.29 -9.94
CA LEU A 725 -2.28 1.32 -11.38
C LEU A 725 -1.16 2.31 -11.67
N ARG A 726 -0.09 1.86 -12.32
CA ARG A 726 1.00 2.70 -12.83
C ARG A 726 0.90 2.80 -14.34
N LEU A 727 0.54 3.99 -14.81
CA LEU A 727 0.56 4.36 -16.22
C LEU A 727 1.96 4.83 -16.62
N ALA A 728 2.38 4.61 -17.87
CA ALA A 728 3.70 4.97 -18.38
C ALA A 728 4.86 4.47 -17.47
N PRO A 729 5.03 3.14 -17.33
CA PRO A 729 5.91 2.56 -16.32
C PRO A 729 7.39 2.91 -16.46
N ARG A 730 7.84 3.34 -17.65
CA ARG A 730 9.21 3.81 -17.94
C ARG A 730 9.59 4.98 -17.03
N VAL A 731 10.11 4.63 -15.86
CA VAL A 731 10.80 5.56 -14.98
C VAL A 731 12.29 5.36 -15.27
N PRO A 732 13.01 6.40 -15.72
CA PRO A 732 14.45 6.31 -15.87
C PRO A 732 15.05 5.98 -14.50
N LEU A 733 15.93 4.98 -14.46
CA LEU A 733 16.81 4.76 -13.31
C LEU A 733 17.81 5.94 -13.31
N GLU A 734 17.64 6.89 -12.38
CA GLU A 734 18.70 7.86 -12.04
C GLU A 734 19.74 7.23 -11.13
#